data_AF-A0A9P9L485-F1
#
_entry.id   AF-A0A9P9L485-F1
#
_cell.length_a   1.000
_cell.length_b   1.000
_cell.length_c   1.000
_cell.angle_alpha   90.00
_cell.angle_beta   90.00
_cell.angle_gamma   90.00
#
_symmetry.space_group_name_H-M   'P 1'
#
loop_
_entity.id
_entity.type
_entity.pdbx_description
1 polymer ?
#
loop_
_entity_poly.entity_id
_entity_poly.type
_entity_poly.pdbx_seq_one_letter_code
_entity_poly.pdbx_strand_id
1 'polypeptide(L)'
;MAGRVRQPVDEAALERYISDNVPAIKTPIDLKQFGFGQSNPTYQITAADGQRFVMRKKPPGKLLSKTAHKVEREYRIMHALEHTDLPVPKTYCLCEDDSVIGTPFYIMQFLDGRIFEDFTMPGVEPAEREAMWRDAVVTLARFHAVDYQKVGLEKFGRASGFYPRQINTWVTICGSQEKAVDVETKEAVGRLPNFDETVRFFKNERLQPKDRATLVHGDYKIDNLVFHKTEPRVIGILDWEMSTIGHPLSDVCNFLTNFYTSKYPGTTPYDVSKFLPGRTPGLPQPEQILEWYTAESGYDPRAEVPWGMAFSIWKLAGVCQGIAARYAARQASSEKAKQYSMTRGPLAKVAWELAKEAGAGKEAKLQAGASMAGNIRRRITLPDPGFDPRADERRPLLGTRLSTGGVENAEAVYSCMTDPHSHLPVYTNIHRIRRDIISVVEDYLSLEQLQDLRINVTVVRPLVDKFYGLNDISIIYCLLVNRAQFLDEQSHLNNRHNVNFTRATLCELIATRILRRFGEAHGGHEGLLLLAHILVAGFEPFQNAPDEIRAEAERITTWVHHKTLPSLEIAIVTESKHFLSSATCQKVVNAIYEGRIVYTPSTFWDIIPDHYKLKPISIYEPRESPLLNQYRLIVPRTRNILESLQFAVLLALYFSVMILRSQGLHNGVEVAFAIFAFGWGLDQFATILAHGWNVYTQNLWSFLDVAFVLIYWIYLVLRIYGWRVDDINMIEQAYDVLALAAPVLVPRLAFNLLSDNLVFLSLRSMVADFFFLTALSAWCFLGFLLSLLWLGEGAHPITEFHWLLGPSVMVAFAFLGNTLFLTILVSMLSNTFSNISSNALQEINFRRAVLTLEGVKADAVFAYQPPFNILAVFLFIPLKFIVNPRWFHKIHVAAVKTLNFPVLILIAVAERRLLWPSRVVEDPTEVKVPPPTKSRFWKKWRLTVHRDLRAVFQVPPPDTVHDDIAVDDDLTHHLIRRQFTRNATAELDHNRPNDPTVRRPSRRDSMFPGIPQKLRGSFSDADVLEGTAERLANMERAMRRMETMLSRLVPSSEEAIEDDSNDAELDESGTLRGDNTAASSFRGLMDRVS
;
A
#
# COMPACT_ATOMS: atom_id res chain seq x y z
N MET A 1 -44.68 2.07 20.14
CA MET A 1 -43.76 2.01 18.98
C MET A 1 -42.37 1.54 19.38
N ALA A 2 -41.76 2.09 20.45
CA ALA A 2 -40.60 1.48 21.07
C ALA A 2 -40.98 0.21 21.86
N GLY A 3 -40.05 -0.75 21.97
CA GLY A 3 -40.20 -2.04 22.65
C GLY A 3 -38.85 -2.60 23.12
N ARG A 4 -38.79 -3.90 23.41
CA ARG A 4 -37.56 -4.55 23.91
C ARG A 4 -36.38 -4.32 22.95
N VAL A 5 -35.24 -3.95 23.52
CA VAL A 5 -33.97 -3.80 22.80
C VAL A 5 -33.59 -5.09 22.08
N ARG A 6 -33.39 -5.02 20.75
CA ARG A 6 -33.04 -6.17 19.88
C ARG A 6 -31.54 -6.24 19.57
N GLN A 7 -30.84 -5.11 19.66
CA GLN A 7 -29.38 -5.01 19.54
C GLN A 7 -28.82 -4.46 20.86
N PRO A 8 -28.00 -5.23 21.59
CA PRO A 8 -27.57 -4.87 22.94
C PRO A 8 -26.75 -3.58 22.98
N VAL A 9 -26.87 -2.89 24.12
CA VAL A 9 -26.17 -1.65 24.47
C VAL A 9 -25.71 -1.81 25.92
N ASP A 10 -24.51 -1.34 26.27
CA ASP A 10 -24.13 -1.21 27.68
C ASP A 10 -24.82 0.03 28.25
N GLU A 11 -25.96 -0.19 28.90
CA GLU A 11 -26.77 0.88 29.51
C GLU A 11 -26.00 1.60 30.62
N ALA A 12 -25.15 0.91 31.39
CA ALA A 12 -24.36 1.53 32.45
C ALA A 12 -23.21 2.39 31.90
N ALA A 13 -22.60 2.02 30.78
CA ALA A 13 -21.64 2.87 30.08
C ALA A 13 -22.30 4.09 29.42
N LEU A 14 -23.50 3.90 28.85
CA LEU A 14 -24.31 4.99 28.30
C LEU A 14 -24.74 5.98 29.39
N GLU A 15 -25.17 5.51 30.57
CA GLU A 15 -25.53 6.35 31.71
C GLU A 15 -24.36 7.19 32.24
N ARG A 16 -23.15 6.61 32.34
CA ARG A 16 -21.94 7.37 32.69
C ARG A 16 -21.68 8.48 31.68
N TYR A 17 -21.60 8.14 30.40
CA TYR A 17 -21.38 9.11 29.32
C TYR A 17 -22.45 10.22 29.30
N ILE A 18 -23.72 9.88 29.48
CA ILE A 18 -24.83 10.84 29.55
C ILE A 18 -24.70 11.76 30.76
N SER A 19 -24.34 11.23 31.94
CA SER A 19 -24.19 12.04 33.16
C SER A 19 -23.08 13.08 33.02
N ASP A 20 -21.98 12.72 32.34
CA ASP A 20 -20.84 13.60 32.10
C ASP A 20 -21.06 14.60 30.95
N ASN A 21 -21.73 14.19 29.86
CA ASN A 21 -21.77 14.94 28.59
C ASN A 21 -23.15 15.55 28.25
N VAL A 22 -24.24 15.10 28.88
CA VAL A 22 -25.61 15.56 28.55
C VAL A 22 -26.42 15.88 29.82
N PRO A 23 -26.14 16.99 30.52
CA PRO A 23 -26.81 17.35 31.78
C PRO A 23 -28.33 17.51 31.72
N ALA A 24 -28.91 17.59 30.51
CA ALA A 24 -30.35 17.63 30.27
C ALA A 24 -31.07 16.29 30.47
N ILE A 25 -30.37 15.16 30.41
CA ILE A 25 -30.94 13.82 30.59
C ILE A 25 -30.60 13.36 32.01
N LYS A 26 -31.61 12.99 32.81
CA LYS A 26 -31.41 12.50 34.18
C LYS A 26 -31.31 10.97 34.19
N THR A 27 -30.24 10.47 34.78
CA THR A 27 -30.00 9.05 35.05
C THR A 27 -30.67 8.64 36.37
N PRO A 28 -31.04 7.35 36.56
CA PRO A 28 -30.96 6.26 35.59
C PRO A 28 -31.94 6.41 34.41
N ILE A 29 -31.73 5.66 33.34
CA ILE A 29 -32.53 5.71 32.10
C ILE A 29 -33.28 4.41 31.82
N ASP A 30 -34.42 4.53 31.15
CA ASP A 30 -35.14 3.40 30.53
C ASP A 30 -34.92 3.43 29.01
N LEU A 31 -34.24 2.40 28.49
CA LEU A 31 -33.89 2.28 27.07
C LEU A 31 -34.83 1.31 26.34
N LYS A 32 -35.51 1.80 25.30
CA LYS A 32 -36.40 0.98 24.44
C LYS A 32 -36.07 1.20 22.97
N GLN A 33 -36.00 0.14 22.17
CA GLN A 33 -35.68 0.28 20.73
C GLN A 33 -36.96 0.47 19.90
N PHE A 34 -36.95 1.39 18.93
CA PHE A 34 -38.07 1.55 18.00
C PHE A 34 -38.23 0.31 17.10
N GLY A 35 -39.48 -0.05 16.79
CA GLY A 35 -39.78 -1.13 15.84
C GLY A 35 -39.39 -0.79 14.39
N PHE A 36 -39.49 0.49 14.03
CA PHE A 36 -39.33 1.06 12.70
C PHE A 36 -38.04 1.90 12.57
N GLY A 37 -37.66 2.26 11.34
CA GLY A 37 -36.36 2.84 11.00
C GLY A 37 -35.32 1.74 10.76
N GLN A 38 -35.12 1.33 9.50
CA GLN A 38 -34.32 0.13 9.18
C GLN A 38 -32.84 0.39 8.92
N SER A 39 -32.43 1.62 8.53
CA SER A 39 -31.03 1.93 8.24
C SER A 39 -30.17 1.97 9.50
N ASN A 40 -30.48 2.87 10.45
CA ASN A 40 -29.67 3.09 11.66
C ASN A 40 -30.48 2.75 12.93
N PRO A 41 -30.04 1.80 13.77
CA PRO A 41 -30.65 1.45 15.04
C PRO A 41 -31.06 2.66 15.89
N THR A 42 -32.36 2.83 16.07
CA THR A 42 -32.94 4.00 16.74
C THR A 42 -33.61 3.58 18.05
N TYR A 43 -33.35 4.30 19.13
CA TYR A 43 -33.77 4.00 20.50
C TYR A 43 -34.46 5.21 21.14
N GLN A 44 -35.51 4.97 21.91
CA GLN A 44 -36.06 5.93 22.86
C GLN A 44 -35.29 5.79 24.18
N ILE A 45 -34.80 6.91 24.70
CA ILE A 45 -34.32 7.06 26.07
C ILE A 45 -35.44 7.73 26.86
N THR A 46 -35.84 7.17 27.99
CA THR A 46 -36.70 7.84 28.97
C THR A 46 -35.84 8.14 30.21
N ALA A 47 -35.73 9.41 30.59
CA ALA A 47 -34.96 9.86 31.74
C ALA A 47 -35.72 9.66 33.07
N ALA A 48 -35.01 9.73 34.19
CA ALA A 48 -35.57 9.58 35.54
C ALA A 48 -36.65 10.62 35.90
N ASP A 49 -36.67 11.78 35.23
CA ASP A 49 -37.72 12.81 35.36
C ASP A 49 -38.91 12.63 34.39
N GLY A 50 -38.91 11.54 33.61
CA GLY A 50 -39.93 11.21 32.62
C GLY A 50 -39.74 11.88 31.25
N GLN A 51 -38.70 12.72 31.05
CA GLN A 51 -38.41 13.30 29.74
C GLN A 51 -37.96 12.23 28.75
N ARG A 52 -38.31 12.42 27.47
CA ARG A 52 -38.02 11.48 26.37
C ARG A 52 -37.02 12.08 25.40
N PHE A 53 -36.08 11.25 24.97
CA PHE A 53 -35.03 11.57 23.99
C PHE A 53 -34.90 10.43 22.99
N VAL A 54 -34.23 10.67 21.86
CA VAL A 54 -33.99 9.67 20.82
C VAL A 54 -32.49 9.55 20.57
N MET A 55 -31.97 8.33 20.64
CA MET A 55 -30.61 7.99 20.24
C MET A 55 -30.64 7.26 18.89
N ARG A 56 -29.92 7.76 17.87
CA ARG A 56 -29.54 6.93 16.71
C ARG A 56 -28.12 6.43 16.93
N LYS A 57 -27.95 5.12 16.80
CA LYS A 57 -26.69 4.38 16.92
C LYS A 57 -26.37 3.75 15.57
N LYS A 58 -25.09 3.76 15.19
CA LYS A 58 -24.62 3.12 13.96
C LYS A 58 -24.77 1.58 14.05
N PRO A 59 -25.15 0.86 12.98
CA PRO A 59 -25.30 -0.60 13.04
C PRO A 59 -23.98 -1.29 13.44
N PRO A 60 -24.03 -2.35 14.27
CA PRO A 60 -22.83 -3.09 14.67
C PRO A 60 -22.26 -3.91 13.50
N GLY A 61 -20.93 -4.01 13.44
CA GLY A 61 -20.19 -4.79 12.44
C GLY A 61 -19.64 -3.98 11.27
N LYS A 62 -18.92 -4.65 10.37
CA LYS A 62 -18.25 -4.03 9.21
C LYS A 62 -19.27 -3.68 8.12
N LEU A 63 -19.67 -2.41 8.08
CA LEU A 63 -20.63 -1.88 7.10
C LEU A 63 -20.12 -2.07 5.66
N LEU A 64 -21.01 -2.54 4.78
CA LEU A 64 -20.70 -2.84 3.36
C LEU A 64 -20.38 -1.58 2.52
N SER A 65 -20.77 -0.40 2.98
CA SER A 65 -20.51 0.88 2.30
C SER A 65 -19.88 1.90 3.24
N LYS A 66 -18.87 2.63 2.74
CA LYS A 66 -18.26 3.79 3.42
C LYS A 66 -19.10 5.07 3.35
N THR A 67 -20.23 5.06 2.64
CA THR A 67 -21.13 6.23 2.49
C THR A 67 -22.48 6.06 3.18
N ALA A 68 -22.95 4.82 3.41
CA ALA A 68 -24.17 4.55 4.16
C ALA A 68 -23.96 4.65 5.69
N HIS A 69 -25.06 4.74 6.45
CA HIS A 69 -25.08 4.67 7.92
C HIS A 69 -24.20 5.72 8.63
N LYS A 70 -24.16 6.95 8.09
CA LYS A 70 -23.38 8.06 8.68
C LYS A 70 -24.20 8.88 9.66
N VAL A 71 -24.38 8.34 10.86
CA VAL A 71 -25.05 9.03 11.99
C VAL A 71 -24.37 10.38 12.33
N GLU A 72 -23.08 10.51 12.04
CA GLU A 72 -22.28 11.73 12.21
C GLU A 72 -22.69 12.83 11.20
N ARG A 73 -23.11 12.42 9.99
CA ARG A 73 -23.62 13.31 8.95
C ARG A 73 -25.01 13.82 9.29
N GLU A 74 -25.88 12.94 9.79
CA GLU A 74 -27.22 13.28 10.25
C GLU A 74 -27.18 14.31 11.38
N TYR A 75 -26.37 14.06 12.41
CA TYR A 75 -26.12 15.01 13.49
C TYR A 75 -25.65 16.37 12.95
N ARG A 76 -24.64 16.38 12.06
CA ARG A 76 -24.07 17.63 11.54
C ARG A 76 -25.09 18.52 10.83
N ILE A 77 -26.00 17.96 10.03
CA ILE A 77 -27.01 18.80 9.34
C ILE A 77 -28.10 19.27 10.30
N MET A 78 -28.62 18.43 11.19
CA MET A 78 -29.63 18.87 12.16
C MET A 78 -29.06 19.93 13.12
N HIS A 79 -27.83 19.75 13.61
CA HIS A 79 -27.15 20.71 14.47
C HIS A 79 -26.92 22.07 13.78
N ALA A 80 -26.54 22.06 12.49
CA ALA A 80 -26.39 23.28 11.69
C ALA A 80 -27.72 23.99 11.40
N LEU A 81 -28.83 23.25 11.30
CA LEU A 81 -30.17 23.79 11.04
C LEU A 81 -30.93 24.19 12.32
N GLU A 82 -30.47 23.78 13.51
CA GLU A 82 -31.06 24.12 14.83
C GLU A 82 -31.10 25.64 15.10
N HIS A 83 -30.36 26.44 14.33
CA HIS A 83 -30.32 27.90 14.41
C HIS A 83 -31.05 28.60 13.25
N THR A 84 -31.96 27.89 12.58
CA THR A 84 -32.79 28.39 11.47
C THR A 84 -34.28 28.19 11.76
N ASP A 85 -35.17 28.83 10.99
CA ASP A 85 -36.63 28.67 11.12
C ASP A 85 -37.16 27.30 10.63
N LEU A 86 -36.31 26.27 10.56
CA LEU A 86 -36.67 24.93 10.12
C LEU A 86 -37.05 23.99 11.28
N PRO A 87 -38.10 23.17 11.12
CA PRO A 87 -38.46 22.15 12.10
C PRO A 87 -37.47 20.96 12.03
N VAL A 88 -36.39 21.04 12.81
CA VAL A 88 -35.46 19.92 13.08
C VAL A 88 -35.44 19.58 14.58
N PRO A 89 -35.26 18.30 14.96
CA PRO A 89 -35.15 17.93 16.37
C PRO A 89 -33.85 18.50 16.97
N LYS A 90 -33.94 19.15 18.14
CA LYS A 90 -32.76 19.63 18.86
C LYS A 90 -31.75 18.52 19.09
N THR A 91 -30.50 18.80 18.80
CA THR A 91 -29.35 17.91 19.01
C THR A 91 -28.72 18.14 20.38
N TYR A 92 -28.32 17.06 21.05
CA TYR A 92 -27.74 17.10 22.41
C TYR A 92 -26.26 16.74 22.43
N CYS A 93 -25.87 15.63 21.79
CA CYS A 93 -24.47 15.21 21.68
C CYS A 93 -24.25 14.31 20.47
N LEU A 94 -23.00 14.26 19.99
CA LEU A 94 -22.46 13.24 19.10
C LEU A 94 -21.30 12.55 19.82
N CYS A 95 -21.31 11.23 19.84
CA CYS A 95 -20.22 10.41 20.34
C CYS A 95 -19.63 9.59 19.19
N GLU A 96 -18.39 9.90 18.83
CA GLU A 96 -17.60 9.14 17.83
C GLU A 96 -16.66 8.11 18.49
N ASP A 97 -16.71 7.97 19.83
CA ASP A 97 -15.91 7.00 20.56
C ASP A 97 -16.61 5.63 20.65
N ASP A 98 -16.12 4.69 19.85
CA ASP A 98 -16.54 3.30 19.85
C ASP A 98 -16.40 2.62 21.22
N SER A 99 -15.57 3.12 22.15
CA SER A 99 -15.40 2.50 23.47
C SER A 99 -16.61 2.65 24.39
N VAL A 100 -17.51 3.60 24.12
CA VAL A 100 -18.64 3.93 25.01
C VAL A 100 -19.78 2.91 24.89
N ILE A 101 -20.25 2.60 23.68
CA ILE A 101 -21.28 1.57 23.41
C ILE A 101 -21.01 0.74 22.13
N GLY A 102 -19.75 0.61 21.73
CA GLY A 102 -19.29 -0.28 20.65
C GLY A 102 -19.47 0.24 19.21
N THR A 103 -20.17 1.36 19.00
CA THR A 103 -20.27 2.09 17.72
C THR A 103 -20.64 3.57 17.97
N PRO A 104 -20.45 4.49 17.00
CA PRO A 104 -20.84 5.88 17.15
C PRO A 104 -22.35 6.06 17.28
N PHE A 105 -22.76 7.09 17.99
CA PHE A 105 -24.16 7.45 18.21
C PHE A 105 -24.33 8.95 18.43
N TYR A 106 -25.55 9.45 18.24
CA TYR A 106 -25.92 10.80 18.66
C TYR A 106 -27.27 10.78 19.39
N ILE A 107 -27.50 11.76 20.26
CA ILE A 107 -28.78 11.94 20.97
C ILE A 107 -29.45 13.24 20.51
N MET A 108 -30.76 13.15 20.25
CA MET A 108 -31.64 14.25 19.84
C MET A 108 -32.96 14.25 20.63
N GLN A 109 -33.71 15.34 20.48
CA GLN A 109 -35.03 15.53 21.06
C GLN A 109 -36.05 14.48 20.59
N PHE A 110 -36.89 13.99 21.50
CA PHE A 110 -38.10 13.25 21.12
C PHE A 110 -39.18 14.24 20.67
N LEU A 111 -39.56 14.19 19.39
CA LEU A 111 -40.65 14.98 18.84
C LEU A 111 -41.97 14.20 18.98
N ASP A 112 -42.81 14.65 19.92
CA ASP A 112 -44.05 13.98 20.28
C ASP A 112 -45.20 14.43 19.36
N GLY A 113 -45.35 13.79 18.19
CA GLY A 113 -46.25 14.21 17.12
C GLY A 113 -46.89 13.06 16.30
N ARG A 114 -47.49 13.41 15.16
CA ARG A 114 -48.13 12.49 14.20
C ARG A 114 -47.17 12.18 13.05
N ILE A 115 -47.09 10.92 12.61
CA ILE A 115 -46.37 10.48 11.40
C ILE A 115 -47.36 9.67 10.54
N PHE A 116 -47.34 9.85 9.23
CA PHE A 116 -48.33 9.26 8.31
C PHE A 116 -47.67 8.37 7.25
N GLU A 117 -47.76 7.05 7.43
CA GLU A 117 -47.27 6.06 6.44
C GLU A 117 -48.08 6.07 5.13
N ASP A 118 -49.41 6.28 5.21
CA ASP A 118 -50.23 6.56 4.04
C ASP A 118 -50.26 8.07 3.81
N PHE A 119 -49.60 8.50 2.73
CA PHE A 119 -49.41 9.91 2.36
C PHE A 119 -50.74 10.61 2.04
N THR A 120 -51.84 9.87 1.81
CA THR A 120 -53.20 10.44 1.68
C THR A 120 -53.79 10.88 3.02
N MET A 121 -53.09 10.67 4.13
CA MET A 121 -53.49 11.07 5.48
C MET A 121 -54.92 10.58 5.83
N PRO A 122 -55.18 9.27 5.81
CA PRO A 122 -56.51 8.73 6.13
C PRO A 122 -56.92 9.11 7.56
N GLY A 123 -58.20 9.48 7.73
CA GLY A 123 -58.74 9.96 9.01
C GLY A 123 -58.52 11.44 9.31
N VAL A 124 -57.86 12.19 8.42
CA VAL A 124 -57.73 13.67 8.49
C VAL A 124 -58.84 14.34 7.67
N GLU A 125 -59.39 15.46 8.15
CA GLU A 125 -60.43 16.21 7.42
C GLU A 125 -59.85 16.90 6.16
N PRO A 126 -60.65 17.12 5.08
CA PRO A 126 -60.13 17.66 3.81
C PRO A 126 -59.36 18.98 3.94
N ALA A 127 -59.85 19.92 4.74
CA ALA A 127 -59.19 21.21 4.95
C ALA A 127 -57.89 21.09 5.79
N GLU A 128 -57.85 20.16 6.75
CA GLU A 128 -56.64 19.89 7.54
C GLU A 128 -55.58 19.19 6.67
N ARG A 129 -55.99 18.23 5.82
CA ARG A 129 -55.12 17.55 4.84
C ARG A 129 -54.48 18.55 3.88
N GLU A 130 -55.25 19.49 3.33
CA GLU A 130 -54.72 20.51 2.43
C GLU A 130 -53.71 21.41 3.15
N ALA A 131 -54.02 21.85 4.37
CA ALA A 131 -53.12 22.66 5.20
C ALA A 131 -51.82 21.91 5.55
N MET A 132 -51.89 20.61 5.90
CA MET A 132 -50.72 19.78 6.19
C MET A 132 -49.82 19.58 4.96
N TRP A 133 -50.40 19.31 3.79
CA TRP A 133 -49.63 19.21 2.54
C TRP A 133 -49.00 20.55 2.14
N ARG A 134 -49.69 21.66 2.40
CA ARG A 134 -49.16 23.02 2.18
C ARG A 134 -47.98 23.31 3.10
N ASP A 135 -48.10 23.05 4.40
CA ASP A 135 -47.03 23.30 5.37
C ASP A 135 -45.81 22.40 5.12
N ALA A 136 -46.01 21.17 4.66
CA ALA A 136 -44.93 20.28 4.20
C ALA A 136 -44.15 20.88 3.01
N VAL A 137 -44.83 21.34 1.94
CA VAL A 137 -44.10 21.92 0.79
C VAL A 137 -43.51 23.31 1.08
N VAL A 138 -44.14 24.10 1.97
CA VAL A 138 -43.56 25.35 2.50
C VAL A 138 -42.30 25.05 3.32
N THR A 139 -42.31 24.01 4.15
CA THR A 139 -41.12 23.53 4.88
C THR A 139 -40.00 23.10 3.93
N LEU A 140 -40.32 22.36 2.87
CA LEU A 140 -39.36 22.00 1.81
C LEU A 140 -38.79 23.23 1.08
N ALA A 141 -39.64 24.22 0.79
CA ALA A 141 -39.25 25.47 0.15
C ALA A 141 -38.29 26.30 1.02
N ARG A 142 -38.59 26.43 2.31
CA ARG A 142 -37.69 27.07 3.31
C ARG A 142 -36.36 26.34 3.40
N PHE A 143 -36.38 25.01 3.44
CA PHE A 143 -35.16 24.20 3.51
C PHE A 143 -34.28 24.41 2.27
N HIS A 144 -34.88 24.44 1.07
CA HIS A 144 -34.17 24.78 -0.17
C HIS A 144 -33.71 26.25 -0.25
N ALA A 145 -34.23 27.15 0.60
CA ALA A 145 -33.81 28.54 0.70
C ALA A 145 -32.68 28.79 1.74
N VAL A 146 -32.28 27.78 2.53
CA VAL A 146 -31.18 27.92 3.49
C VAL A 146 -29.83 28.11 2.79
N ASP A 147 -29.16 29.20 3.14
CA ASP A 147 -27.77 29.44 2.77
C ASP A 147 -26.84 28.47 3.52
N TYR A 148 -26.49 27.37 2.84
CA TYR A 148 -25.61 26.33 3.37
C TYR A 148 -24.20 26.82 3.70
N GLN A 149 -23.75 27.96 3.19
CA GLN A 149 -22.46 28.54 3.55
C GLN A 149 -22.56 29.22 4.92
N LYS A 150 -23.60 30.02 5.15
CA LYS A 150 -23.85 30.69 6.44
C LYS A 150 -24.03 29.71 7.61
N VAL A 151 -24.64 28.55 7.39
CA VAL A 151 -24.79 27.49 8.42
C VAL A 151 -23.61 26.50 8.50
N GLY A 152 -22.44 26.81 7.94
CA GLY A 152 -21.23 25.97 8.09
C GLY A 152 -21.27 24.62 7.34
N LEU A 153 -22.18 24.48 6.38
CA LEU A 153 -22.35 23.30 5.53
C LEU A 153 -21.70 23.44 4.15
N GLU A 154 -20.88 24.46 3.90
CA GLU A 154 -20.07 24.65 2.68
C GLU A 154 -19.35 23.38 2.17
N LYS A 155 -18.85 22.54 3.08
CA LYS A 155 -18.14 21.27 2.77
C LYS A 155 -19.03 20.01 2.88
N PHE A 156 -20.36 20.16 2.88
CA PHE A 156 -21.31 19.05 3.07
C PHE A 156 -21.58 18.24 1.79
N GLY A 157 -21.35 18.80 0.61
CA GLY A 157 -21.52 18.16 -0.71
C GLY A 157 -20.75 18.90 -1.82
N ARG A 158 -21.03 18.61 -3.10
CA ARG A 158 -20.44 19.29 -4.27
C ARG A 158 -21.47 20.23 -4.92
N ALA A 159 -21.17 21.53 -4.97
CA ALA A 159 -22.11 22.61 -5.32
C ALA A 159 -22.30 22.91 -6.82
N SER A 160 -21.96 21.98 -7.71
CA SER A 160 -22.20 22.06 -9.16
C SER A 160 -22.42 20.67 -9.74
N GLY A 161 -22.96 20.54 -10.96
CA GLY A 161 -23.03 19.30 -11.72
C GLY A 161 -23.78 18.16 -11.02
N PHE A 162 -24.89 18.46 -10.35
CA PHE A 162 -25.65 17.47 -9.57
C PHE A 162 -26.19 16.33 -10.44
N TYR A 163 -26.91 16.66 -11.53
CA TYR A 163 -27.50 15.64 -12.40
C TYR A 163 -26.48 14.82 -13.19
N PRO A 164 -25.41 15.37 -13.80
CA PRO A 164 -24.34 14.57 -14.40
C PRO A 164 -23.75 13.50 -13.46
N ARG A 165 -23.53 13.84 -12.18
CA ARG A 165 -23.12 12.84 -11.18
C ARG A 165 -24.20 11.78 -10.95
N GLN A 166 -25.44 12.19 -10.66
CA GLN A 166 -26.53 11.23 -10.41
C GLN A 166 -26.74 10.30 -11.61
N ILE A 167 -26.68 10.80 -12.84
CA ILE A 167 -26.77 9.99 -14.07
C ILE A 167 -25.67 8.92 -14.08
N ASN A 168 -24.41 9.30 -13.86
CA ASN A 168 -23.30 8.33 -13.85
C ASN A 168 -23.47 7.32 -12.70
N THR A 169 -23.76 7.77 -11.47
CA THR A 169 -24.00 6.89 -10.32
C THR A 169 -25.13 5.88 -10.56
N TRP A 170 -26.24 6.28 -11.18
CA TRP A 170 -27.33 5.34 -11.50
C TRP A 170 -27.01 4.43 -12.70
N VAL A 171 -26.17 4.86 -13.67
CA VAL A 171 -25.64 3.97 -14.71
C VAL A 171 -24.79 2.85 -14.09
N THR A 172 -23.81 3.23 -13.27
CA THR A 172 -22.95 2.35 -12.45
C THR A 172 -23.77 1.33 -11.64
N ILE A 173 -24.76 1.81 -10.88
CA ILE A 173 -25.58 0.98 -9.99
C ILE A 173 -26.43 -0.01 -10.78
N CYS A 174 -27.07 0.40 -11.88
CA CYS A 174 -27.90 -0.50 -12.68
C CYS A 174 -27.05 -1.52 -13.48
N GLY A 175 -25.90 -1.09 -14.02
CA GLY A 175 -24.99 -1.91 -14.84
C GLY A 175 -24.18 -2.95 -14.06
N SER A 176 -24.09 -2.80 -12.73
CA SER A 176 -23.65 -3.88 -11.83
C SER A 176 -24.82 -4.80 -11.46
N GLN A 177 -25.98 -4.24 -11.07
CA GLN A 177 -27.13 -5.02 -10.58
C GLN A 177 -27.83 -5.89 -11.64
N GLU A 178 -27.73 -5.57 -12.94
CA GLU A 178 -28.23 -6.44 -14.02
C GLU A 178 -27.51 -7.78 -14.12
N LYS A 179 -26.28 -7.88 -13.60
CA LYS A 179 -25.43 -9.09 -13.67
C LYS A 179 -25.72 -10.11 -12.56
N ALA A 180 -26.42 -9.69 -11.50
CA ALA A 180 -26.79 -10.57 -10.40
C ALA A 180 -27.69 -11.72 -10.88
N VAL A 181 -27.37 -12.95 -10.47
CA VAL A 181 -28.08 -14.18 -10.89
C VAL A 181 -28.93 -14.73 -9.75
N ASP A 182 -30.17 -15.12 -10.05
CA ASP A 182 -31.07 -15.72 -9.06
C ASP A 182 -30.62 -17.13 -8.67
N VAL A 183 -30.60 -17.38 -7.35
CA VAL A 183 -30.05 -18.61 -6.76
C VAL A 183 -30.86 -19.85 -7.13
N GLU A 184 -32.13 -19.74 -7.49
CA GLU A 184 -32.98 -20.87 -7.89
C GLU A 184 -33.13 -21.00 -9.41
N THR A 185 -33.57 -19.94 -10.09
CA THR A 185 -33.87 -19.98 -11.55
C THR A 185 -32.62 -20.01 -12.43
N LYS A 186 -31.48 -19.51 -11.93
CA LYS A 186 -30.22 -19.28 -12.67
C LYS A 186 -30.31 -18.23 -13.78
N GLU A 187 -31.40 -17.46 -13.82
CA GLU A 187 -31.54 -16.31 -14.71
C GLU A 187 -30.87 -15.08 -14.08
N ALA A 188 -30.30 -14.22 -14.92
CA ALA A 188 -29.81 -12.91 -14.48
C ALA A 188 -31.00 -11.96 -14.25
N VAL A 189 -30.88 -11.04 -13.29
CA VAL A 189 -31.85 -9.95 -13.09
C VAL A 189 -32.02 -9.15 -14.39
N GLY A 190 -30.94 -8.96 -15.14
CA GLY A 190 -31.00 -8.40 -16.49
C GLY A 190 -31.30 -6.91 -16.53
N ARG A 191 -31.04 -6.34 -17.71
CA ARG A 191 -31.10 -4.91 -18.01
C ARG A 191 -32.50 -4.33 -17.83
N LEU A 192 -32.60 -3.05 -17.48
CA LEU A 192 -33.88 -2.34 -17.49
C LEU A 192 -34.36 -2.09 -18.94
N PRO A 193 -35.68 -2.10 -19.20
CA PRO A 193 -36.25 -1.64 -20.47
C PRO A 193 -35.80 -0.23 -20.85
N ASN A 194 -35.50 -0.01 -22.13
CA ASN A 194 -35.12 1.28 -22.72
C ASN A 194 -33.98 2.04 -22.00
N PHE A 195 -33.07 1.29 -21.37
CA PHE A 195 -32.03 1.87 -20.53
C PHE A 195 -31.03 2.75 -21.31
N ASP A 196 -30.52 2.28 -22.47
CA ASP A 196 -29.51 3.04 -23.23
C ASP A 196 -30.10 4.31 -23.84
N GLU A 197 -31.36 4.27 -24.27
CA GLU A 197 -32.08 5.43 -24.82
C GLU A 197 -32.38 6.45 -23.72
N THR A 198 -32.80 5.99 -22.54
CA THR A 198 -33.04 6.83 -21.36
C THR A 198 -31.75 7.48 -20.84
N VAL A 199 -30.65 6.72 -20.78
CA VAL A 199 -29.32 7.25 -20.41
C VAL A 199 -28.83 8.25 -21.46
N ARG A 200 -29.00 7.98 -22.76
CA ARG A 200 -28.64 8.91 -23.85
C ARG A 200 -29.44 10.22 -23.75
N PHE A 201 -30.72 10.14 -23.42
CA PHE A 201 -31.56 11.31 -23.18
C PHE A 201 -31.07 12.16 -22.00
N PHE A 202 -30.83 11.55 -20.84
CA PHE A 202 -30.36 12.31 -19.67
C PHE A 202 -28.93 12.84 -19.82
N LYS A 203 -28.03 12.14 -20.54
CA LYS A 203 -26.67 12.64 -20.85
C LYS A 203 -26.63 13.80 -21.85
N ASN A 204 -27.75 14.16 -22.50
CA ASN A 204 -27.81 15.36 -23.34
C ASN A 204 -27.96 16.62 -22.48
N GLU A 205 -26.85 17.31 -22.22
CA GLU A 205 -26.78 18.53 -21.39
C GLU A 205 -27.79 19.61 -21.81
N ARG A 206 -28.10 19.74 -23.11
CA ARG A 206 -29.09 20.71 -23.63
C ARG A 206 -30.52 20.45 -23.13
N LEU A 207 -30.80 19.22 -22.71
CA LEU A 207 -32.10 18.80 -22.19
C LEU A 207 -32.14 18.80 -20.65
N GLN A 208 -31.01 18.92 -19.96
CA GLN A 208 -30.97 18.94 -18.48
C GLN A 208 -31.60 20.22 -17.89
N PRO A 209 -31.93 20.22 -16.58
CA PRO A 209 -32.25 21.43 -15.82
C PRO A 209 -31.05 22.38 -15.75
N LYS A 210 -31.29 23.68 -15.52
CA LYS A 210 -30.20 24.64 -15.27
C LYS A 210 -29.56 24.33 -13.91
N ASP A 211 -28.25 24.12 -13.88
CA ASP A 211 -27.53 23.75 -12.65
C ASP A 211 -27.74 24.76 -11.50
N ARG A 212 -27.98 24.21 -10.30
CA ARG A 212 -28.32 24.91 -9.05
C ARG A 212 -27.84 24.06 -7.88
N ALA A 213 -27.42 24.72 -6.80
CA ALA A 213 -27.02 24.06 -5.56
C ALA A 213 -27.71 24.68 -4.35
N THR A 214 -28.33 23.83 -3.55
CA THR A 214 -28.82 24.12 -2.19
C THR A 214 -28.72 22.84 -1.35
N LEU A 215 -29.14 22.87 -0.09
CA LEU A 215 -29.32 21.64 0.69
C LEU A 215 -30.46 20.82 0.08
N VAL A 216 -30.24 19.52 -0.09
CA VAL A 216 -31.27 18.53 -0.48
C VAL A 216 -31.31 17.43 0.58
N HIS A 217 -32.50 16.95 0.89
CA HIS A 217 -32.77 15.83 1.80
C HIS A 217 -32.43 14.49 1.13
N GLY A 218 -32.64 14.39 -0.19
CA GLY A 218 -32.37 13.20 -1.01
C GLY A 218 -33.51 12.17 -1.01
N ASP A 219 -34.29 12.16 0.07
CA ASP A 219 -35.54 11.41 0.23
C ASP A 219 -36.58 12.22 1.07
N TYR A 220 -37.04 13.36 0.53
CA TYR A 220 -38.12 14.13 1.16
C TYR A 220 -39.51 13.57 0.80
N LYS A 221 -40.33 13.27 1.80
CA LYS A 221 -41.63 12.56 1.68
C LYS A 221 -42.41 12.62 3.01
N ILE A 222 -43.72 12.34 2.97
CA ILE A 222 -44.66 12.56 4.10
C ILE A 222 -44.37 11.69 5.34
N ASP A 223 -43.92 10.45 5.16
CA ASP A 223 -43.54 9.53 6.25
C ASP A 223 -42.22 9.90 6.94
N ASN A 224 -41.39 10.75 6.31
CA ASN A 224 -40.22 11.37 6.91
C ASN A 224 -40.53 12.69 7.66
N LEU A 225 -41.82 13.06 7.81
CA LEU A 225 -42.25 14.27 8.52
C LEU A 225 -43.02 13.95 9.79
N VAL A 226 -42.66 14.62 10.89
CA VAL A 226 -43.44 14.67 12.12
C VAL A 226 -44.33 15.90 12.06
N PHE A 227 -45.64 15.71 12.07
CA PHE A 227 -46.63 16.77 12.23
C PHE A 227 -46.98 16.99 13.71
N HIS A 228 -47.45 18.18 14.07
CA HIS A 228 -47.93 18.44 15.42
C HIS A 228 -49.12 17.52 15.78
N LYS A 229 -49.32 17.24 17.08
CA LYS A 229 -50.38 16.31 17.56
C LYS A 229 -51.78 16.69 17.10
N THR A 230 -52.05 17.99 17.04
CA THR A 230 -53.40 18.58 16.89
C THR A 230 -53.45 19.74 15.89
N GLU A 231 -52.33 20.08 15.25
CA GLU A 231 -52.25 21.21 14.31
C GLU A 231 -51.68 20.75 12.97
N PRO A 232 -52.08 21.39 11.85
CA PRO A 232 -51.68 20.98 10.49
C PRO A 232 -50.29 21.50 10.09
N ARG A 233 -49.29 21.41 10.99
CA ARG A 233 -47.92 21.88 10.74
C ARG A 233 -46.85 20.82 11.04
N VAL A 234 -45.73 20.91 10.34
CA VAL A 234 -44.52 20.12 10.57
C VAL A 234 -43.80 20.62 11.82
N ILE A 235 -43.34 19.68 12.66
CA ILE A 235 -42.52 19.93 13.84
C ILE A 235 -41.18 19.17 13.80
N GLY A 236 -40.96 18.32 12.79
CA GLY A 236 -39.66 17.68 12.54
C GLY A 236 -39.54 17.09 11.13
N ILE A 237 -38.38 17.26 10.51
CA ILE A 237 -37.92 16.49 9.34
C ILE A 237 -36.98 15.39 9.83
N LEU A 238 -37.17 14.15 9.37
CA LEU A 238 -36.45 12.95 9.80
C LEU A 238 -35.70 12.22 8.66
N ASP A 239 -34.77 11.35 9.05
CA ASP A 239 -34.00 10.44 8.18
C ASP A 239 -33.04 11.14 7.19
N TRP A 240 -32.26 12.07 7.73
CA TRP A 240 -31.26 12.89 7.04
C TRP A 240 -30.08 12.14 6.39
N GLU A 241 -30.07 10.80 6.36
CA GLU A 241 -28.88 10.02 5.93
C GLU A 241 -28.52 10.19 4.44
N MET A 242 -29.50 10.52 3.59
CA MET A 242 -29.30 10.80 2.16
C MET A 242 -28.98 12.27 1.84
N SER A 243 -29.03 13.16 2.84
CA SER A 243 -28.94 14.61 2.61
C SER A 243 -27.57 15.05 2.06
N THR A 244 -27.54 16.09 1.24
CA THR A 244 -26.32 16.62 0.61
C THR A 244 -26.50 18.04 0.05
N ILE A 245 -25.47 18.61 -0.58
CA ILE A 245 -25.63 19.74 -1.49
C ILE A 245 -25.99 19.20 -2.88
N GLY A 246 -27.09 19.70 -3.46
CA GLY A 246 -27.63 19.22 -4.71
C GLY A 246 -28.70 20.12 -5.33
N HIS A 247 -29.40 19.60 -6.33
CA HIS A 247 -30.39 20.36 -7.09
C HIS A 247 -31.79 20.26 -6.47
N PRO A 248 -32.49 21.37 -6.17
CA PRO A 248 -33.74 21.35 -5.39
C PRO A 248 -34.88 20.59 -6.07
N LEU A 249 -34.88 20.53 -7.41
CA LEU A 249 -35.82 19.72 -8.18
C LEU A 249 -35.79 18.22 -7.80
N SER A 250 -34.68 17.71 -7.26
CA SER A 250 -34.57 16.32 -6.80
C SER A 250 -35.62 15.97 -5.73
N ASP A 251 -35.74 16.78 -4.69
CA ASP A 251 -36.70 16.51 -3.60
C ASP A 251 -38.12 16.92 -3.96
N VAL A 252 -38.29 17.98 -4.77
CA VAL A 252 -39.60 18.33 -5.34
C VAL A 252 -40.15 17.16 -6.17
N CYS A 253 -39.32 16.53 -7.01
CA CYS A 253 -39.72 15.35 -7.78
C CYS A 253 -39.80 14.07 -6.93
N ASN A 254 -39.11 13.95 -5.79
CA ASN A 254 -39.31 12.86 -4.84
C ASN A 254 -40.71 12.97 -4.20
N PHE A 255 -41.04 14.15 -3.67
CA PHE A 255 -42.30 14.49 -3.02
C PHE A 255 -43.52 14.31 -3.96
N LEU A 256 -43.37 14.63 -5.25
CA LEU A 256 -44.44 14.47 -6.25
C LEU A 256 -44.59 13.03 -6.80
N THR A 257 -43.72 12.08 -6.47
CA THR A 257 -43.67 10.74 -7.11
C THR A 257 -45.02 10.05 -7.20
N ASN A 258 -45.79 10.01 -6.11
CA ASN A 258 -47.08 9.27 -6.07
C ASN A 258 -48.16 9.87 -6.98
N PHE A 259 -48.12 11.17 -7.30
CA PHE A 259 -49.03 11.80 -8.26
C PHE A 259 -48.70 11.45 -9.72
N TYR A 260 -47.48 10.98 -9.99
CA TYR A 260 -47.07 10.53 -11.32
C TYR A 260 -47.20 9.01 -11.45
N THR A 261 -46.72 8.22 -10.48
CA THR A 261 -46.83 6.75 -10.51
C THR A 261 -48.28 6.27 -10.49
N SER A 262 -49.19 6.98 -9.82
CA SER A 262 -50.63 6.65 -9.82
C SER A 262 -51.32 6.68 -11.18
N LYS A 263 -50.71 7.30 -12.20
CA LYS A 263 -51.18 7.31 -13.58
C LYS A 263 -50.84 6.02 -14.34
N TYR A 264 -49.93 5.19 -13.83
CA TYR A 264 -49.37 4.02 -14.53
C TYR A 264 -49.44 2.73 -13.69
N PRO A 265 -50.26 1.73 -14.05
CA PRO A 265 -50.36 0.48 -13.31
C PRO A 265 -49.03 -0.27 -13.18
N GLY A 266 -48.78 -0.86 -12.00
CA GLY A 266 -47.62 -1.71 -11.73
C GLY A 266 -46.31 -0.98 -11.40
N THR A 267 -46.31 0.35 -11.28
CA THR A 267 -45.13 1.12 -10.84
C THR A 267 -44.90 1.08 -9.32
N THR A 268 -45.91 0.72 -8.52
CA THR A 268 -45.82 0.59 -7.06
C THR A 268 -46.38 -0.77 -6.61
N PRO A 269 -45.90 -1.33 -5.48
CA PRO A 269 -46.44 -2.57 -4.92
C PRO A 269 -47.67 -2.37 -4.01
N TYR A 270 -48.11 -1.12 -3.83
CA TYR A 270 -49.28 -0.70 -3.06
C TYR A 270 -50.17 0.22 -3.89
N ASP A 271 -51.45 0.30 -3.53
CA ASP A 271 -52.44 1.13 -4.23
C ASP A 271 -52.18 2.63 -4.03
N VAL A 272 -51.87 3.31 -5.13
CA VAL A 272 -51.71 4.77 -5.22
C VAL A 272 -52.85 5.43 -5.99
N SER A 273 -53.89 4.70 -6.41
CA SER A 273 -55.01 5.26 -7.22
C SER A 273 -55.73 6.42 -6.52
N LYS A 274 -55.66 6.49 -5.18
CA LYS A 274 -56.09 7.62 -4.36
C LYS A 274 -55.45 8.98 -4.72
N PHE A 275 -54.28 8.98 -5.36
CA PHE A 275 -53.56 10.18 -5.82
C PHE A 275 -54.07 10.73 -7.16
N LEU A 276 -54.94 10.01 -7.86
CA LEU A 276 -55.56 10.51 -9.08
C LEU A 276 -56.50 11.71 -8.77
N PRO A 277 -56.62 12.69 -9.69
CA PRO A 277 -57.42 13.89 -9.46
C PRO A 277 -58.84 13.59 -8.96
N GLY A 278 -59.23 14.26 -7.86
CA GLY A 278 -60.56 14.12 -7.25
C GLY A 278 -60.82 12.82 -6.47
N ARG A 279 -59.87 11.87 -6.39
CA ARG A 279 -60.09 10.61 -5.63
C ARG A 279 -60.00 10.77 -4.11
N THR A 280 -59.21 11.73 -3.62
CA THR A 280 -59.08 12.02 -2.18
C THR A 280 -59.42 13.50 -1.93
N PRO A 281 -60.54 13.82 -1.25
CA PRO A 281 -60.90 15.20 -0.93
C PRO A 281 -59.83 15.91 -0.09
N GLY A 282 -59.47 17.13 -0.48
CA GLY A 282 -58.43 17.92 0.21
C GLY A 282 -56.99 17.45 -0.05
N LEU A 283 -56.76 16.52 -0.97
CA LEU A 283 -55.41 16.20 -1.46
C LEU A 283 -55.07 17.18 -2.60
N PRO A 284 -54.09 18.09 -2.42
CA PRO A 284 -53.77 19.10 -3.41
C PRO A 284 -53.18 18.46 -4.68
N GLN A 285 -53.32 19.15 -5.81
CA GLN A 285 -52.78 18.68 -7.09
C GLN A 285 -51.33 19.15 -7.28
N PRO A 286 -50.50 18.47 -8.11
CA PRO A 286 -49.10 18.82 -8.33
C PRO A 286 -48.89 20.30 -8.66
N GLU A 287 -49.75 20.88 -9.49
CA GLU A 287 -49.69 22.27 -9.91
C GLU A 287 -49.81 23.23 -8.70
N GLN A 288 -50.73 22.94 -7.78
CA GLN A 288 -50.97 23.70 -6.55
C GLN A 288 -49.79 23.56 -5.56
N ILE A 289 -49.25 22.35 -5.43
CA ILE A 289 -48.04 22.08 -4.63
C ILE A 289 -46.85 22.89 -5.16
N LEU A 290 -46.68 22.94 -6.49
CA LEU A 290 -45.62 23.70 -7.15
C LEU A 290 -45.81 25.21 -7.04
N GLU A 291 -47.04 25.72 -6.99
CA GLU A 291 -47.33 27.13 -6.74
C GLU A 291 -46.95 27.55 -5.33
N TRP A 292 -47.31 26.77 -4.31
CA TRP A 292 -46.87 27.00 -2.93
C TRP A 292 -45.34 26.92 -2.79
N TYR A 293 -44.71 25.93 -3.43
CA TYR A 293 -43.25 25.82 -3.47
C TYR A 293 -42.59 27.06 -4.10
N THR A 294 -43.13 27.54 -5.22
CA THR A 294 -42.60 28.70 -5.97
C THR A 294 -42.72 29.98 -5.15
N ALA A 295 -43.87 30.18 -4.48
CA ALA A 295 -44.13 31.38 -3.68
C ALA A 295 -43.18 31.55 -2.50
N GLU A 296 -42.82 30.45 -1.83
CA GLU A 296 -41.95 30.48 -0.64
C GLU A 296 -40.44 30.41 -0.99
N SER A 297 -40.06 29.63 -2.02
CA SER A 297 -38.63 29.45 -2.39
C SER A 297 -38.08 30.49 -3.37
N GLY A 298 -38.94 31.24 -4.04
CA GLY A 298 -38.55 32.14 -5.15
C GLY A 298 -38.06 31.42 -6.42
N TYR A 299 -38.16 30.09 -6.48
CA TYR A 299 -37.76 29.27 -7.62
C TYR A 299 -38.97 28.52 -8.19
N ASP A 300 -39.31 28.79 -9.44
CA ASP A 300 -40.35 28.05 -10.18
C ASP A 300 -39.75 26.83 -10.91
N PRO A 301 -40.06 25.59 -10.48
CA PRO A 301 -39.55 24.38 -11.11
C PRO A 301 -40.42 23.88 -12.27
N ARG A 302 -41.60 24.46 -12.55
CA ARG A 302 -42.62 23.88 -13.45
C ARG A 302 -42.12 23.60 -14.86
N ALA A 303 -41.18 24.39 -15.36
CA ALA A 303 -40.54 24.19 -16.67
C ALA A 303 -39.54 23.02 -16.72
N GLU A 304 -39.06 22.54 -15.56
CA GLU A 304 -38.04 21.49 -15.43
C GLU A 304 -38.61 20.18 -14.86
N VAL A 305 -39.74 20.24 -14.14
CA VAL A 305 -40.47 19.08 -13.57
C VAL A 305 -40.69 17.92 -14.55
N PRO A 306 -41.08 18.10 -15.83
CA PRO A 306 -41.25 16.97 -16.74
C PRO A 306 -39.97 16.12 -16.90
N TRP A 307 -38.80 16.77 -16.99
CA TRP A 307 -37.51 16.10 -17.04
C TRP A 307 -37.14 15.52 -15.66
N GLY A 308 -37.38 16.28 -14.59
CA GLY A 308 -37.09 15.87 -13.22
C GLY A 308 -37.88 14.64 -12.77
N MET A 309 -39.15 14.52 -13.17
CA MET A 309 -39.99 13.35 -12.86
C MET A 309 -39.57 12.12 -13.66
N ALA A 310 -39.25 12.27 -14.95
CA ALA A 310 -38.65 11.18 -15.73
C ALA A 310 -37.37 10.66 -15.05
N PHE A 311 -36.50 11.57 -14.59
CA PHE A 311 -35.28 11.21 -13.87
C PHE A 311 -35.55 10.56 -12.50
N SER A 312 -36.51 11.07 -11.73
CA SER A 312 -36.91 10.52 -10.42
C SER A 312 -37.46 9.09 -10.54
N ILE A 313 -38.29 8.83 -11.55
CA ILE A 313 -38.88 7.51 -11.81
C ILE A 313 -37.82 6.54 -12.37
N TRP A 314 -36.84 7.01 -13.14
CA TRP A 314 -35.67 6.22 -13.55
C TRP A 314 -34.77 5.85 -12.35
N LYS A 315 -34.47 6.81 -11.46
CA LYS A 315 -33.81 6.56 -10.15
C LYS A 315 -34.56 5.48 -9.37
N LEU A 316 -35.89 5.57 -9.28
CA LEU A 316 -36.72 4.59 -8.57
C LEU A 316 -36.68 3.20 -9.23
N ALA A 317 -36.66 3.11 -10.57
CA ALA A 317 -36.46 1.85 -11.27
C ALA A 317 -35.12 1.17 -10.90
N GLY A 318 -34.04 1.96 -10.79
CA GLY A 318 -32.73 1.50 -10.32
C GLY A 318 -32.73 1.05 -8.85
N VAL A 319 -33.41 1.77 -7.96
CA VAL A 319 -33.62 1.33 -6.56
C VAL A 319 -34.32 -0.03 -6.51
N CYS A 320 -35.38 -0.22 -7.31
CA CYS A 320 -36.11 -1.49 -7.41
C CYS A 320 -35.29 -2.60 -8.07
N GLN A 321 -34.39 -2.29 -9.00
CA GLN A 321 -33.40 -3.24 -9.55
C GLN A 321 -32.40 -3.69 -8.49
N GLY A 322 -31.96 -2.79 -7.59
CA GLY A 322 -31.10 -3.16 -6.46
C GLY A 322 -31.78 -4.04 -5.42
N ILE A 323 -33.10 -3.87 -5.24
CA ILE A 323 -33.91 -4.80 -4.45
C ILE A 323 -34.02 -6.16 -5.18
N ALA A 324 -34.19 -6.16 -6.52
CA ALA A 324 -34.22 -7.38 -7.32
C ALA A 324 -32.90 -8.17 -7.23
N ALA A 325 -31.74 -7.52 -7.32
CA ALA A 325 -30.43 -8.14 -7.16
C ALA A 325 -30.26 -8.78 -5.76
N ARG A 326 -30.64 -8.07 -4.70
CA ARG A 326 -30.60 -8.62 -3.32
C ARG A 326 -31.61 -9.76 -3.11
N TYR A 327 -32.76 -9.74 -3.76
CA TYR A 327 -33.72 -10.84 -3.74
C TYR A 327 -33.19 -12.07 -4.48
N ALA A 328 -32.67 -11.89 -5.69
CA ALA A 328 -32.05 -12.91 -6.53
C ALA A 328 -30.91 -13.64 -5.80
N ALA A 329 -30.01 -12.88 -5.17
CA ALA A 329 -28.91 -13.40 -4.33
C ALA A 329 -29.36 -13.94 -2.96
N ARG A 330 -30.68 -13.98 -2.67
CA ARG A 330 -31.31 -14.38 -1.39
C ARG A 330 -30.77 -13.62 -0.16
N GLN A 331 -30.28 -12.39 -0.36
CA GLN A 331 -29.87 -11.45 0.69
C GLN A 331 -31.07 -10.70 1.29
N ALA A 332 -32.17 -10.57 0.54
CA ALA A 332 -33.44 -9.99 0.99
C ALA A 332 -34.61 -10.90 0.59
N SER A 333 -35.11 -11.72 1.52
CA SER A 333 -36.08 -12.80 1.26
C SER A 333 -37.55 -12.46 1.56
N SER A 334 -37.85 -11.22 1.98
CA SER A 334 -39.22 -10.82 2.34
C SER A 334 -40.15 -10.69 1.12
N GLU A 335 -41.45 -10.98 1.28
CA GLU A 335 -42.44 -10.82 0.20
C GLU A 335 -42.54 -9.35 -0.27
N LYS A 336 -42.33 -8.37 0.62
CA LYS A 336 -42.23 -6.95 0.22
C LYS A 336 -41.05 -6.72 -0.76
N ALA A 337 -39.89 -7.34 -0.54
CA ALA A 337 -38.74 -7.20 -1.46
C ALA A 337 -39.04 -7.80 -2.84
N LYS A 338 -39.76 -8.93 -2.88
CA LYS A 338 -40.23 -9.56 -4.13
C LYS A 338 -41.27 -8.69 -4.87
N GLN A 339 -42.17 -8.03 -4.14
CA GLN A 339 -43.13 -7.10 -4.76
C GLN A 339 -42.42 -5.88 -5.36
N TYR A 340 -41.46 -5.28 -4.65
CA TYR A 340 -40.66 -4.18 -5.19
C TYR A 340 -39.79 -4.61 -6.39
N SER A 341 -39.22 -5.82 -6.41
CA SER A 341 -38.39 -6.29 -7.54
C SER A 341 -39.14 -6.40 -8.87
N MET A 342 -40.46 -6.63 -8.82
CA MET A 342 -41.33 -6.69 -10.01
C MET A 342 -41.60 -5.30 -10.61
N THR A 343 -41.68 -4.24 -9.80
CA THR A 343 -42.03 -2.88 -10.26
C THR A 343 -40.97 -2.21 -11.14
N ARG A 344 -39.71 -2.66 -11.10
CA ARG A 344 -38.57 -2.06 -11.84
C ARG A 344 -38.81 -1.95 -13.35
N GLY A 345 -39.48 -2.95 -13.94
CA GLY A 345 -39.75 -3.02 -15.38
C GLY A 345 -40.78 -1.98 -15.85
N PRO A 346 -41.97 -1.93 -15.22
CA PRO A 346 -42.93 -0.84 -15.40
C PRO A 346 -42.32 0.54 -15.18
N LEU A 347 -41.60 0.76 -14.07
CA LEU A 347 -40.98 2.05 -13.75
C LEU A 347 -40.02 2.54 -14.85
N ALA A 348 -39.16 1.66 -15.37
CA ALA A 348 -38.23 2.02 -16.44
C ALA A 348 -38.93 2.43 -17.75
N LYS A 349 -40.04 1.75 -18.12
CA LYS A 349 -40.86 2.12 -19.28
C LYS A 349 -41.51 3.49 -19.11
N VAL A 350 -42.10 3.75 -17.94
CA VAL A 350 -42.75 5.02 -17.62
C VAL A 350 -41.74 6.18 -17.59
N ALA A 351 -40.54 5.95 -17.06
CA ALA A 351 -39.46 6.93 -17.12
C ALA A 351 -39.09 7.29 -18.56
N TRP A 352 -39.02 6.31 -19.47
CA TRP A 352 -38.76 6.53 -20.89
C TRP A 352 -39.92 7.26 -21.60
N GLU A 353 -41.16 6.99 -21.21
CA GLU A 353 -42.34 7.71 -21.70
C GLU A 353 -42.29 9.20 -21.35
N LEU A 354 -42.11 9.52 -20.07
CA LEU A 354 -41.97 10.90 -19.59
C LEU A 354 -40.72 11.61 -20.16
N ALA A 355 -39.63 10.88 -20.41
CA ALA A 355 -38.44 11.42 -21.06
C ALA A 355 -38.72 11.90 -22.50
N LYS A 356 -39.44 11.10 -23.31
CA LYS A 356 -39.84 11.49 -24.68
C LYS A 356 -40.71 12.74 -24.69
N GLU A 357 -41.68 12.81 -23.76
CA GLU A 357 -42.57 13.98 -23.62
C GLU A 357 -41.79 15.25 -23.25
N ALA A 358 -40.88 15.16 -22.27
CA ALA A 358 -40.01 16.26 -21.88
C ALA A 358 -39.05 16.70 -23.00
N GLY A 359 -38.56 15.75 -23.81
CA GLY A 359 -37.73 16.02 -24.99
C GLY A 359 -38.47 16.83 -26.05
N ALA A 360 -39.61 16.34 -26.52
CA ALA A 360 -40.42 17.01 -27.54
C ALA A 360 -40.80 18.45 -27.12
N GLY A 361 -41.15 18.65 -25.85
CA GLY A 361 -41.46 19.97 -25.29
C GLY A 361 -40.28 20.95 -25.26
N LYS A 362 -39.05 20.48 -25.07
CA LYS A 362 -37.84 21.32 -25.15
C LYS A 362 -37.40 21.57 -26.59
N GLU A 363 -37.45 20.56 -27.47
CA GLU A 363 -37.04 20.70 -28.87
C GLU A 363 -37.95 21.67 -29.65
N ALA A 364 -39.27 21.61 -29.44
CA ALA A 364 -40.20 22.58 -30.02
C ALA A 364 -39.89 24.03 -29.58
N LYS A 365 -39.54 24.25 -28.30
CA LYS A 365 -39.14 25.57 -27.79
C LYS A 365 -37.80 26.04 -28.34
N LEU A 366 -36.83 25.13 -28.53
CA LEU A 366 -35.54 25.44 -29.15
C LEU A 366 -35.70 25.85 -30.63
N GLN A 367 -36.54 25.15 -31.39
CA GLN A 367 -36.85 25.49 -32.78
C GLN A 367 -37.61 26.84 -32.89
N ALA A 368 -38.56 27.10 -31.99
CA ALA A 368 -39.25 28.40 -31.92
C ALA A 368 -38.31 29.56 -31.54
N GLY A 369 -37.39 29.35 -30.61
CA GLY A 369 -36.37 30.35 -30.25
C GLY A 369 -35.40 30.64 -31.40
N ALA A 370 -35.00 29.61 -32.14
CA ALA A 370 -34.11 29.75 -33.30
C ALA A 370 -34.75 30.57 -34.45
N SER A 371 -36.07 30.50 -34.64
CA SER A 371 -36.75 31.28 -35.69
C SER A 371 -36.78 32.79 -35.38
N MET A 372 -36.88 33.18 -34.10
CA MET A 372 -36.90 34.60 -33.70
C MET A 372 -35.51 35.26 -33.75
N ALA A 373 -34.44 34.49 -33.55
CA ALA A 373 -33.06 34.99 -33.62
C ALA A 373 -32.52 35.16 -35.06
N GLY A 374 -33.24 34.69 -36.08
CA GLY A 374 -32.77 34.53 -37.46
C GLY A 374 -32.60 35.81 -38.30
N ASN A 375 -32.27 36.96 -37.71
CA ASN A 375 -32.31 38.25 -38.42
C ASN A 375 -31.08 39.17 -38.22
N ILE A 376 -29.86 38.63 -38.40
CA ILE A 376 -28.63 39.39 -38.70
C ILE A 376 -27.70 38.54 -39.59
N ARG A 377 -27.34 39.09 -40.78
CA ARG A 377 -26.22 38.70 -41.69
C ARG A 377 -26.13 37.20 -42.09
N ARG A 378 -26.57 36.74 -43.28
CA ARG A 378 -25.96 36.94 -44.63
C ARG A 378 -24.42 36.88 -44.61
N ARG A 379 -23.69 36.12 -45.45
CA ARG A 379 -23.95 35.20 -46.61
C ARG A 379 -22.60 34.48 -46.91
N ILE A 380 -22.50 33.22 -47.33
CA ILE A 380 -22.39 32.70 -48.73
C ILE A 380 -22.18 31.15 -48.68
N THR A 381 -22.64 30.45 -49.72
CA THR A 381 -22.59 28.99 -50.01
C THR A 381 -21.80 28.73 -51.31
N LEU A 382 -21.33 27.55 -51.76
CA LEU A 382 -21.32 26.09 -51.47
C LEU A 382 -20.14 25.49 -52.36
N PRO A 383 -19.87 24.18 -52.58
CA PRO A 383 -20.37 22.90 -52.02
C PRO A 383 -19.27 21.88 -51.56
N ASP A 384 -19.70 20.67 -51.19
CA ASP A 384 -18.89 19.44 -51.04
C ASP A 384 -19.10 18.50 -52.26
N PRO A 385 -18.06 17.80 -52.74
CA PRO A 385 -18.29 16.46 -53.30
C PRO A 385 -17.12 15.44 -53.12
N GLY A 386 -17.45 14.17 -52.80
CA GLY A 386 -16.62 13.03 -53.22
C GLY A 386 -16.50 11.86 -52.23
N PHE A 387 -17.43 10.89 -52.28
CA PHE A 387 -17.26 9.58 -51.67
C PHE A 387 -16.79 8.57 -52.75
N ASP A 388 -15.58 8.03 -52.62
CA ASP A 388 -15.06 6.97 -53.50
C ASP A 388 -14.68 5.69 -52.69
N PRO A 389 -15.44 4.59 -52.83
CA PRO A 389 -15.22 3.37 -52.06
C PRO A 389 -14.25 2.39 -52.75
N ARG A 390 -13.00 2.80 -53.02
CA ARG A 390 -11.94 1.88 -53.52
C ARG A 390 -10.48 2.34 -53.40
N ALA A 391 -9.96 2.52 -52.18
CA ALA A 391 -8.57 2.92 -51.94
C ALA A 391 -7.86 2.20 -50.77
N ASP A 392 -8.07 0.88 -50.63
CA ASP A 392 -7.39 0.07 -49.61
C ASP A 392 -6.10 -0.56 -50.18
N GLU A 393 -4.98 0.19 -50.14
CA GLU A 393 -3.62 -0.38 -50.05
C GLU A 393 -2.53 0.70 -49.80
N ARG A 394 -1.46 0.32 -49.10
CA ARG A 394 -0.14 1.01 -48.98
C ARG A 394 -0.07 2.33 -48.18
N ARG A 395 0.34 2.19 -46.91
CA ARG A 395 1.16 3.22 -46.20
C ARG A 395 2.54 3.33 -46.88
N PRO A 396 3.26 4.48 -46.84
CA PRO A 396 4.09 4.76 -45.66
C PRO A 396 4.26 6.25 -45.24
N LEU A 397 4.22 6.46 -43.91
CA LEU A 397 5.10 7.31 -43.09
C LEU A 397 5.42 8.80 -43.47
N LEU A 398 5.10 9.68 -42.50
CA LEU A 398 5.73 10.97 -42.15
C LEU A 398 5.52 12.22 -43.04
N GLY A 399 5.01 13.29 -42.42
CA GLY A 399 4.80 14.64 -42.99
C GLY A 399 3.68 15.41 -42.27
N THR A 400 3.89 16.02 -41.09
CA THR A 400 4.03 17.49 -40.88
C THR A 400 3.15 18.40 -41.79
N ARG A 401 2.47 19.46 -41.32
CA ARG A 401 2.62 20.30 -40.10
C ARG A 401 1.37 21.21 -39.88
N LEU A 402 1.39 22.03 -38.81
CA LEU A 402 0.52 23.21 -38.48
C LEU A 402 -0.79 22.92 -37.73
N SER A 403 -1.29 23.77 -36.81
CA SER A 403 -0.65 24.77 -35.91
C SER A 403 -1.65 25.32 -34.87
N THR A 404 -1.13 25.99 -33.83
CA THR A 404 -1.83 26.72 -32.73
C THR A 404 -2.42 25.86 -31.60
N GLY A 405 -2.07 26.06 -30.32
CA GLY A 405 -0.95 26.86 -29.80
C GLY A 405 -0.96 27.03 -28.27
N GLY A 406 0.23 27.16 -27.66
CA GLY A 406 0.40 27.55 -26.24
C GLY A 406 1.30 26.64 -25.41
N VAL A 407 2.57 27.04 -25.25
CA VAL A 407 3.49 26.64 -24.14
C VAL A 407 3.74 25.13 -23.92
N GLU A 408 4.13 24.41 -24.97
CA GLU A 408 4.86 23.13 -24.86
C GLU A 408 5.93 23.07 -25.95
N ASN A 409 7.22 23.04 -25.60
CA ASN A 409 8.37 22.68 -26.47
C ASN A 409 9.72 22.72 -25.70
N ALA A 410 9.93 21.79 -24.77
CA ALA A 410 11.23 21.58 -24.12
C ALA A 410 11.72 20.12 -24.20
N GLU A 411 10.81 19.14 -24.07
CA GLU A 411 11.18 17.73 -23.90
C GLU A 411 11.27 16.92 -25.20
N ALA A 412 10.72 17.45 -26.31
CA ALA A 412 10.67 16.79 -27.63
C ALA A 412 12.03 16.65 -28.37
N VAL A 413 13.15 16.70 -27.64
CA VAL A 413 14.53 16.70 -28.16
C VAL A 413 15.15 15.28 -28.17
N TYR A 414 14.64 14.36 -27.36
CA TYR A 414 15.22 13.02 -27.16
C TYR A 414 14.56 11.95 -28.05
N SER A 415 15.08 11.77 -29.26
CA SER A 415 14.46 10.94 -30.30
C SER A 415 14.86 9.45 -30.25
N CYS A 416 14.29 8.65 -29.34
CA CYS A 416 14.02 7.22 -29.58
C CYS A 416 13.10 6.55 -28.55
N MET A 417 12.08 5.83 -29.05
CA MET A 417 11.16 4.91 -28.35
C MET A 417 10.15 5.55 -27.38
N THR A 418 8.86 5.37 -27.72
CA THR A 418 7.78 5.28 -26.74
C THR A 418 7.99 4.03 -25.88
N ASP A 419 7.64 4.08 -24.58
CA ASP A 419 7.67 2.90 -23.72
C ASP A 419 6.80 1.76 -24.33
N PRO A 420 7.36 0.55 -24.58
CA PRO A 420 6.59 -0.57 -25.10
C PRO A 420 5.46 -1.04 -24.17
N HIS A 421 5.56 -0.75 -22.87
CA HIS A 421 4.57 -1.12 -21.86
C HIS A 421 3.53 -0.04 -21.58
N SER A 422 3.56 1.10 -22.31
CA SER A 422 2.73 2.28 -22.03
C SER A 422 1.22 2.01 -22.10
N HIS A 423 0.81 0.91 -22.73
CA HIS A 423 -0.58 0.45 -22.85
C HIS A 423 -1.12 -0.33 -21.64
N LEU A 424 -0.28 -0.68 -20.64
CA LEU A 424 -0.72 -1.49 -19.48
C LEU A 424 -1.55 -0.66 -18.48
N PRO A 425 -2.63 -1.22 -17.89
CA PRO A 425 -3.56 -0.51 -17.00
C PRO A 425 -3.02 -0.38 -15.55
N VAL A 426 -1.81 0.15 -15.38
CA VAL A 426 -1.09 0.20 -14.10
C VAL A 426 -1.89 0.91 -13.00
N TYR A 427 -2.45 2.09 -13.30
CA TYR A 427 -3.26 2.84 -12.34
C TYR A 427 -4.46 2.03 -11.81
N THR A 428 -5.25 1.45 -12.73
CA THR A 428 -6.38 0.57 -12.42
C THR A 428 -5.94 -0.65 -11.59
N ASN A 429 -4.84 -1.30 -11.96
CA ASN A 429 -4.29 -2.45 -11.24
C ASN A 429 -3.87 -2.10 -9.80
N ILE A 430 -3.23 -0.94 -9.58
CA ILE A 430 -2.86 -0.46 -8.24
C ILE A 430 -4.10 -0.38 -7.33
N HIS A 431 -5.19 0.26 -7.79
CA HIS A 431 -6.42 0.39 -7.00
C HIS A 431 -7.18 -0.95 -6.84
N ARG A 432 -7.17 -1.81 -7.88
CA ARG A 432 -7.76 -3.16 -7.87
C ARG A 432 -7.12 -4.05 -6.81
N ILE A 433 -5.79 -4.18 -6.84
CA ILE A 433 -5.01 -4.94 -5.87
C ILE A 433 -5.21 -4.37 -4.46
N ARG A 434 -5.27 -3.04 -4.31
CA ARG A 434 -5.51 -2.39 -3.02
C ARG A 434 -6.83 -2.83 -2.38
N ARG A 435 -7.93 -2.85 -3.15
CA ARG A 435 -9.24 -3.31 -2.65
C ARG A 435 -9.18 -4.78 -2.24
N ASP A 436 -8.72 -5.63 -3.15
CA ASP A 436 -8.73 -7.09 -2.98
C ASP A 436 -7.88 -7.57 -1.79
N ILE A 437 -6.81 -6.85 -1.44
CA ILE A 437 -6.01 -7.10 -0.23
C ILE A 437 -6.72 -6.60 1.05
N ILE A 438 -7.45 -5.48 0.99
CA ILE A 438 -8.20 -4.92 2.13
C ILE A 438 -9.48 -5.70 2.44
N SER A 439 -10.09 -6.35 1.45
CA SER A 439 -11.27 -7.20 1.64
C SER A 439 -10.94 -8.56 2.27
N VAL A 440 -9.71 -9.07 2.09
CA VAL A 440 -9.31 -10.41 2.55
C VAL A 440 -8.53 -10.38 3.88
N VAL A 441 -7.76 -9.32 4.15
CA VAL A 441 -7.00 -9.20 5.41
C VAL A 441 -7.69 -8.23 6.35
N GLU A 442 -8.36 -8.77 7.37
CA GLU A 442 -8.97 -7.99 8.47
C GLU A 442 -8.10 -8.02 9.74
N ASP A 443 -7.46 -9.15 10.04
CA ASP A 443 -6.67 -9.39 11.25
C ASP A 443 -5.14 -9.32 11.06
N TYR A 444 -4.40 -9.44 12.17
CA TYR A 444 -2.95 -9.65 12.15
C TYR A 444 -2.61 -11.12 11.92
N LEU A 445 -1.73 -11.41 10.95
CA LEU A 445 -1.18 -12.74 10.68
C LEU A 445 0.32 -12.62 10.42
N SER A 446 1.11 -13.55 10.98
CA SER A 446 2.54 -13.67 10.68
C SER A 446 2.78 -14.21 9.26
N LEU A 447 4.00 -14.06 8.75
CA LEU A 447 4.38 -14.64 7.45
C LEU A 447 4.21 -16.17 7.45
N GLU A 448 4.48 -16.84 8.57
CA GLU A 448 4.32 -18.28 8.74
C GLU A 448 2.83 -18.68 8.72
N GLN A 449 1.97 -17.92 9.41
CA GLN A 449 0.52 -18.11 9.37
C GLN A 449 -0.06 -17.86 7.97
N LEU A 450 0.46 -16.88 7.21
CA LEU A 450 0.10 -16.68 5.80
C LEU A 450 0.60 -17.82 4.87
N GLN A 451 1.59 -18.60 5.29
CA GLN A 451 2.12 -19.74 4.53
C GLN A 451 1.46 -21.08 4.91
N ASP A 452 0.86 -21.19 6.09
CA ASP A 452 0.10 -22.37 6.55
C ASP A 452 -0.91 -22.86 5.50
N LEU A 453 -1.04 -24.18 5.37
CA LEU A 453 -1.81 -24.85 4.33
C LEU A 453 -3.25 -24.34 4.23
N ARG A 454 -3.91 -24.04 5.35
CA ARG A 454 -5.31 -23.59 5.36
C ARG A 454 -5.46 -22.19 4.77
N ILE A 455 -4.65 -21.22 5.20
CA ILE A 455 -4.68 -19.84 4.71
C ILE A 455 -4.09 -19.76 3.29
N ASN A 456 -3.06 -20.54 3.01
CA ASN A 456 -2.41 -20.66 1.71
C ASN A 456 -3.39 -21.12 0.61
N VAL A 457 -4.24 -22.12 0.89
CA VAL A 457 -5.24 -22.63 -0.06
C VAL A 457 -6.47 -21.71 -0.17
N THR A 458 -6.92 -21.08 0.92
CA THR A 458 -8.17 -20.27 0.93
C THR A 458 -7.97 -18.80 0.54
N VAL A 459 -6.79 -18.22 0.79
CA VAL A 459 -6.49 -16.80 0.58
C VAL A 459 -5.38 -16.60 -0.46
N VAL A 460 -4.19 -17.17 -0.23
CA VAL A 460 -3.01 -16.80 -1.02
C VAL A 460 -3.08 -17.35 -2.44
N ARG A 461 -3.49 -18.62 -2.61
CA ARG A 461 -3.58 -19.26 -3.92
C ARG A 461 -4.65 -18.62 -4.82
N PRO A 462 -5.90 -18.37 -4.38
CA PRO A 462 -6.90 -17.69 -5.22
C PRO A 462 -6.48 -16.29 -5.67
N LEU A 463 -5.80 -15.51 -4.82
CA LEU A 463 -5.29 -14.19 -5.21
C LEU A 463 -4.13 -14.30 -6.23
N VAL A 464 -3.21 -15.24 -6.05
CA VAL A 464 -2.14 -15.52 -7.03
C VAL A 464 -2.72 -15.99 -8.37
N ASP A 465 -3.73 -16.87 -8.37
CA ASP A 465 -4.41 -17.32 -9.59
C ASP A 465 -5.18 -16.16 -10.26
N LYS A 466 -5.90 -15.32 -9.51
CA LYS A 466 -6.63 -14.15 -10.02
C LYS A 466 -5.70 -13.12 -10.68
N PHE A 467 -4.61 -12.74 -10.02
CA PHE A 467 -3.72 -11.70 -10.54
C PHE A 467 -2.77 -12.22 -11.63
N TYR A 468 -2.35 -13.49 -11.58
CA TYR A 468 -1.59 -14.11 -12.68
C TYR A 468 -2.46 -14.29 -13.94
N GLY A 469 -3.76 -14.60 -13.77
CA GLY A 469 -4.71 -14.76 -14.87
C GLY A 469 -4.95 -13.51 -15.73
N LEU A 470 -4.50 -12.34 -15.27
CA LEU A 470 -4.51 -11.10 -16.06
C LEU A 470 -3.41 -11.04 -17.13
N ASN A 471 -2.39 -11.90 -17.04
CA ASN A 471 -1.23 -11.96 -17.94
C ASN A 471 -0.49 -10.60 -18.11
N ASP A 472 -0.53 -9.76 -17.07
CA ASP A 472 -0.03 -8.39 -17.08
C ASP A 472 1.30 -8.28 -16.30
N ILE A 473 2.33 -7.80 -16.98
CA ILE A 473 3.71 -7.63 -16.48
C ILE A 473 3.76 -6.64 -15.29
N SER A 474 2.89 -5.63 -15.28
CA SER A 474 2.85 -4.57 -14.26
C SER A 474 2.28 -5.02 -12.90
N ILE A 475 1.69 -6.22 -12.82
CA ILE A 475 1.03 -6.71 -11.59
C ILE A 475 1.99 -6.79 -10.39
N ILE A 476 3.25 -7.16 -10.63
CA ILE A 476 4.27 -7.24 -9.58
C ILE A 476 4.69 -5.84 -9.09
N TYR A 477 4.80 -4.87 -10.01
CA TYR A 477 4.95 -3.45 -9.65
C TYR A 477 3.76 -2.98 -8.79
N CYS A 478 2.52 -3.23 -9.23
CA CYS A 478 1.30 -2.80 -8.54
C CYS A 478 1.15 -3.40 -7.13
N LEU A 479 1.59 -4.65 -6.91
CA LEU A 479 1.68 -5.29 -5.59
C LEU A 479 2.73 -4.63 -4.69
N LEU A 480 3.90 -4.29 -5.23
CA LEU A 480 4.99 -3.66 -4.47
C LEU A 480 4.70 -2.19 -4.14
N VAL A 481 4.02 -1.45 -5.04
CA VAL A 481 3.48 -0.10 -4.76
C VAL A 481 2.46 -0.16 -3.62
N ASN A 482 1.55 -1.15 -3.63
CA ASN A 482 0.62 -1.36 -2.51
C ASN A 482 1.34 -1.72 -1.20
N ARG A 483 2.37 -2.56 -1.25
CA ARG A 483 3.24 -2.86 -0.10
C ARG A 483 3.87 -1.59 0.48
N ALA A 484 4.36 -0.68 -0.37
CA ALA A 484 4.88 0.62 0.05
C ALA A 484 3.83 1.43 0.82
N GLN A 485 2.63 1.57 0.26
CA GLN A 485 1.54 2.33 0.87
C GLN A 485 1.07 1.74 2.20
N PHE A 486 0.93 0.41 2.31
CA PHE A 486 0.55 -0.23 3.58
C PHE A 486 1.62 -0.05 4.67
N LEU A 487 2.91 -0.02 4.32
CA LEU A 487 4.00 0.25 5.28
C LEU A 487 4.07 1.73 5.70
N ASP A 488 3.69 2.66 4.82
CA ASP A 488 3.56 4.08 5.18
C ASP A 488 2.36 4.28 6.12
N GLU A 489 1.20 3.73 5.77
CA GLU A 489 -0.02 3.76 6.60
C GLU A 489 0.16 3.05 7.95
N GLN A 490 0.91 1.94 8.00
CA GLN A 490 1.31 1.31 9.26
C GLN A 490 2.04 2.31 10.18
N SER A 491 2.92 3.14 9.63
CA SER A 491 3.75 4.07 10.41
C SER A 491 3.02 5.34 10.86
N HIS A 492 1.85 5.63 10.29
CA HIS A 492 1.05 6.83 10.59
C HIS A 492 -0.28 6.52 11.30
N LEU A 493 -0.79 5.28 11.25
CA LEU A 493 -2.09 4.88 11.80
C LEU A 493 -1.94 3.83 12.92
N ASN A 494 -1.64 4.29 14.14
CA ASN A 494 -1.47 3.44 15.33
C ASN A 494 -2.56 2.36 15.47
N ASN A 495 -3.83 2.76 15.32
CA ASN A 495 -5.01 1.90 15.51
C ASN A 495 -5.08 0.70 14.54
N ARG A 496 -4.28 0.65 13.46
CA ARG A 496 -4.24 -0.45 12.48
C ARG A 496 -2.83 -0.88 12.06
N HIS A 497 -1.81 -0.51 12.84
CA HIS A 497 -0.39 -0.81 12.60
C HIS A 497 -0.15 -2.28 12.19
N ASN A 498 -0.67 -3.24 12.97
CA ASN A 498 -0.41 -4.67 12.76
C ASN A 498 -1.13 -5.22 11.51
N VAL A 499 -2.39 -4.85 11.28
CA VAL A 499 -3.16 -5.32 10.11
C VAL A 499 -2.55 -4.81 8.80
N ASN A 500 -2.07 -3.57 8.78
CA ASN A 500 -1.39 -3.01 7.61
C ASN A 500 -0.03 -3.69 7.35
N PHE A 501 0.69 -4.12 8.39
CA PHE A 501 1.88 -4.98 8.23
C PHE A 501 1.52 -6.34 7.58
N THR A 502 0.42 -6.98 7.99
CA THR A 502 -0.08 -8.21 7.34
C THR A 502 -0.39 -7.98 5.86
N ARG A 503 -1.06 -6.87 5.52
CA ARG A 503 -1.39 -6.51 4.12
C ARG A 503 -0.15 -6.29 3.27
N ALA A 504 0.86 -5.59 3.79
CA ALA A 504 2.16 -5.44 3.15
C ALA A 504 2.87 -6.79 2.93
N THR A 505 2.84 -7.66 3.94
CA THR A 505 3.43 -9.01 3.90
C THR A 505 2.73 -9.91 2.88
N LEU A 506 1.39 -9.85 2.79
CA LEU A 506 0.62 -10.60 1.80
C LEU A 506 0.90 -10.12 0.37
N CYS A 507 1.04 -8.81 0.14
CA CYS A 507 1.43 -8.27 -1.17
C CYS A 507 2.79 -8.84 -1.63
N GLU A 508 3.77 -8.91 -0.73
CA GLU A 508 5.09 -9.53 -0.99
C GLU A 508 4.99 -11.04 -1.25
N LEU A 509 4.21 -11.78 -0.47
CA LEU A 509 4.04 -13.22 -0.64
C LEU A 509 3.38 -13.55 -2.00
N ILE A 510 2.37 -12.78 -2.40
CA ILE A 510 1.69 -12.89 -3.70
C ILE A 510 2.65 -12.52 -4.84
N ALA A 511 3.34 -11.37 -4.75
CA ALA A 511 4.30 -10.95 -5.76
C ALA A 511 5.43 -11.99 -5.96
N THR A 512 5.92 -12.58 -4.86
CA THR A 512 6.95 -13.65 -4.92
C THR A 512 6.44 -14.87 -5.68
N ARG A 513 5.18 -15.27 -5.45
CA ARG A 513 4.57 -16.44 -6.11
C ARG A 513 4.23 -16.19 -7.58
N ILE A 514 3.77 -14.98 -7.93
CA ILE A 514 3.50 -14.59 -9.31
C ILE A 514 4.82 -14.52 -10.11
N LEU A 515 5.86 -13.91 -9.56
CA LEU A 515 7.19 -13.86 -10.19
C LEU A 515 7.74 -15.28 -10.40
N ARG A 516 7.66 -16.14 -9.37
CA ARG A 516 8.05 -17.55 -9.47
C ARG A 516 7.31 -18.25 -10.61
N ARG A 517 5.99 -18.11 -10.69
CA ARG A 517 5.15 -18.75 -11.73
C ARG A 517 5.50 -18.28 -13.14
N PHE A 518 5.76 -16.99 -13.35
CA PHE A 518 6.26 -16.50 -14.65
C PHE A 518 7.57 -17.16 -15.06
N GLY A 519 8.51 -17.33 -14.11
CA GLY A 519 9.80 -17.98 -14.34
C GLY A 519 9.79 -19.52 -14.33
N GLU A 520 8.68 -20.15 -13.95
CA GLU A 520 8.42 -21.58 -14.13
C GLU A 520 7.69 -21.86 -15.45
N ALA A 521 6.84 -20.93 -15.91
CA ALA A 521 6.13 -21.01 -17.19
C ALA A 521 7.01 -20.70 -18.41
N HIS A 522 8.07 -19.90 -18.24
CA HIS A 522 8.97 -19.49 -19.32
C HIS A 522 10.42 -19.84 -18.97
N GLY A 523 10.97 -20.83 -19.68
CA GLY A 523 12.36 -21.27 -19.53
C GLY A 523 13.35 -20.48 -20.38
N GLY A 524 14.64 -20.74 -20.15
CA GLY A 524 15.73 -20.27 -21.01
C GLY A 524 15.86 -18.75 -21.14
N HIS A 525 16.30 -18.29 -22.32
CA HIS A 525 16.65 -16.89 -22.58
C HIS A 525 15.40 -15.98 -22.65
N GLU A 526 14.32 -16.45 -23.28
CA GLU A 526 13.07 -15.68 -23.36
C GLU A 526 12.42 -15.50 -21.98
N GLY A 527 12.46 -16.54 -21.13
CA GLY A 527 12.04 -16.44 -19.74
C GLY A 527 12.86 -15.43 -18.92
N LEU A 528 14.19 -15.43 -19.09
CA LEU A 528 15.06 -14.43 -18.44
C LEU A 528 14.74 -13.01 -18.93
N LEU A 529 14.46 -12.83 -20.22
CA LEU A 529 14.10 -11.54 -20.80
C LEU A 529 12.72 -11.05 -20.30
N LEU A 530 11.72 -11.93 -20.17
CA LEU A 530 10.42 -11.60 -19.59
C LEU A 530 10.56 -11.18 -18.13
N LEU A 531 11.31 -11.94 -17.33
CA LEU A 531 11.58 -11.60 -15.93
C LEU A 531 12.36 -10.29 -15.78
N ALA A 532 13.25 -9.96 -16.73
CA ALA A 532 13.91 -8.67 -16.80
C ALA A 532 12.91 -7.53 -17.06
N HIS A 533 11.96 -7.68 -17.99
CA HIS A 533 10.91 -6.68 -18.19
C HIS A 533 10.01 -6.52 -16.93
N ILE A 534 9.62 -7.61 -16.27
CA ILE A 534 8.84 -7.57 -15.02
C ILE A 534 9.54 -6.79 -13.90
N LEU A 535 10.87 -6.93 -13.75
CA LEU A 535 11.62 -6.37 -12.63
C LEU A 535 12.30 -5.04 -12.93
N VAL A 536 12.70 -4.80 -14.17
CA VAL A 536 13.62 -3.74 -14.60
C VAL A 536 12.97 -2.72 -15.55
N ALA A 537 11.84 -3.05 -16.19
CA ALA A 537 11.05 -2.01 -16.85
C ALA A 537 10.49 -1.07 -15.78
N GLY A 538 10.64 0.23 -16.01
CA GLY A 538 10.07 1.24 -15.14
C GLY A 538 8.63 1.54 -15.56
N PHE A 539 7.71 1.54 -14.61
CA PHE A 539 6.30 1.88 -14.83
C PHE A 539 6.00 3.25 -14.23
N GLU A 540 5.06 4.01 -14.81
CA GLU A 540 4.58 5.26 -14.21
C GLU A 540 3.46 4.97 -13.19
N PRO A 541 3.44 5.59 -11.99
CA PRO A 541 2.36 5.37 -11.02
C PRO A 541 0.97 5.78 -11.53
N PHE A 542 0.89 6.72 -12.46
CA PHE A 542 -0.34 7.23 -13.09
C PHE A 542 -0.56 6.70 -14.52
N GLN A 543 0.16 5.64 -14.94
CA GLN A 543 0.06 5.12 -16.30
C GLN A 543 -1.38 4.64 -16.60
N ASN A 544 -1.97 5.17 -17.67
CA ASN A 544 -3.38 4.99 -18.05
C ASN A 544 -4.39 5.38 -16.95
N ALA A 545 -4.04 6.33 -16.07
CA ALA A 545 -5.03 7.06 -15.29
C ALA A 545 -5.90 7.95 -16.21
N PRO A 546 -7.22 8.11 -15.93
CA PRO A 546 -8.08 9.02 -16.68
C PRO A 546 -7.58 10.48 -16.66
N ASP A 547 -7.84 11.22 -17.73
CA ASP A 547 -7.23 12.55 -17.96
C ASP A 547 -7.46 13.56 -16.84
N GLU A 548 -8.65 13.54 -16.20
CA GLU A 548 -8.97 14.38 -15.03
C GLU A 548 -8.02 14.13 -13.84
N ILE A 549 -7.63 12.87 -13.62
CA ILE A 549 -6.73 12.46 -12.54
C ILE A 549 -5.30 12.85 -12.85
N ARG A 550 -4.87 12.67 -14.10
CA ARG A 550 -3.55 13.09 -14.58
C ARG A 550 -3.36 14.60 -14.44
N ALA A 551 -4.33 15.39 -14.93
CA ALA A 551 -4.30 16.85 -14.84
C ALA A 551 -4.40 17.40 -13.40
N GLU A 552 -5.05 16.66 -12.47
CA GLU A 552 -5.03 17.02 -11.04
C GLU A 552 -3.71 16.66 -10.36
N ALA A 553 -3.13 15.49 -10.69
CA ALA A 553 -1.83 15.10 -10.17
C ALA A 553 -0.72 16.06 -10.63
N GLU A 554 -0.75 16.50 -11.90
CA GLU A 554 0.15 17.51 -12.47
C GLU A 554 0.16 18.83 -11.69
N ARG A 555 -1.00 19.25 -11.14
CA ARG A 555 -1.11 20.42 -10.25
C ARG A 555 -0.49 20.22 -8.87
N ILE A 556 -0.33 18.96 -8.42
CA ILE A 556 0.14 18.61 -7.07
C ILE A 556 1.65 18.29 -7.04
N THR A 557 2.22 17.75 -8.13
CA THR A 557 3.60 17.21 -8.20
C THR A 557 4.39 17.67 -9.44
N THR A 558 4.48 19.00 -9.63
CA THR A 558 5.07 19.75 -10.77
C THR A 558 6.52 19.42 -11.21
N TRP A 559 7.16 18.36 -10.72
CA TRP A 559 8.56 18.01 -10.99
C TRP A 559 8.84 16.51 -11.27
N VAL A 560 7.84 15.61 -11.23
CA VAL A 560 8.12 14.15 -11.18
C VAL A 560 7.22 13.27 -12.06
N HIS A 561 6.28 13.83 -12.85
CA HIS A 561 5.26 13.04 -13.55
C HIS A 561 5.77 11.95 -14.49
N HIS A 562 6.91 12.18 -15.15
CA HIS A 562 7.49 11.25 -16.15
C HIS A 562 8.65 10.40 -15.62
N LYS A 563 8.74 10.18 -14.30
CA LYS A 563 9.75 9.28 -13.71
C LYS A 563 9.20 7.87 -13.51
N THR A 564 9.41 7.04 -14.51
CA THR A 564 9.20 5.58 -14.47
C THR A 564 10.04 4.91 -13.37
N LEU A 565 9.45 4.01 -12.59
CA LEU A 565 10.10 3.29 -11.48
C LEU A 565 10.07 1.76 -11.70
N PRO A 566 11.22 1.07 -11.70
CA PRO A 566 11.24 -0.39 -11.81
C PRO A 566 10.77 -1.11 -10.54
N SER A 567 10.10 -2.26 -10.73
CA SER A 567 9.60 -3.11 -9.63
C SER A 567 10.70 -3.50 -8.63
N LEU A 568 11.91 -3.76 -9.12
CA LEU A 568 13.08 -4.12 -8.31
C LEU A 568 13.46 -3.02 -7.31
N GLU A 569 13.30 -1.75 -7.69
CA GLU A 569 13.61 -0.61 -6.82
C GLU A 569 12.58 -0.47 -5.70
N ILE A 570 11.30 -0.65 -6.01
CA ILE A 570 10.23 -0.61 -5.00
C ILE A 570 10.35 -1.79 -4.03
N ALA A 571 10.79 -2.97 -4.51
CA ALA A 571 11.15 -4.08 -3.63
C ALA A 571 12.31 -3.73 -2.69
N ILE A 572 13.33 -3.00 -3.15
CA ILE A 572 14.46 -2.53 -2.32
C ILE A 572 14.02 -1.46 -1.32
N VAL A 573 13.39 -0.37 -1.79
CA VAL A 573 12.95 0.79 -1.00
C VAL A 573 11.98 0.40 0.13
N THR A 574 11.18 -0.64 -0.09
CA THR A 574 10.23 -1.13 0.93
C THR A 574 10.82 -2.20 1.85
N GLU A 575 12.07 -2.64 1.67
CA GLU A 575 12.68 -3.80 2.34
C GLU A 575 11.90 -5.12 2.11
N SER A 576 11.63 -5.46 0.85
CA SER A 576 10.96 -6.70 0.44
C SER A 576 11.94 -7.88 0.41
N LYS A 577 12.48 -8.24 1.57
CA LYS A 577 13.57 -9.23 1.71
C LYS A 577 13.15 -10.65 1.30
N HIS A 578 11.89 -11.05 1.48
CA HIS A 578 11.41 -12.37 1.03
C HIS A 578 11.36 -12.41 -0.50
N PHE A 579 10.77 -11.39 -1.13
CA PHE A 579 10.71 -11.25 -2.60
C PHE A 579 12.11 -11.22 -3.23
N LEU A 580 12.99 -10.35 -2.74
CA LEU A 580 14.36 -10.18 -3.26
C LEU A 580 15.23 -11.42 -3.03
N SER A 581 15.01 -12.18 -1.96
CA SER A 581 15.71 -13.44 -1.71
C SER A 581 15.29 -14.60 -2.62
N SER A 582 14.16 -14.48 -3.33
CA SER A 582 13.61 -15.56 -4.14
C SER A 582 14.49 -15.92 -5.32
N ALA A 583 14.58 -17.22 -5.65
CA ALA A 583 15.45 -17.71 -6.72
C ALA A 583 15.19 -17.04 -8.08
N THR A 584 13.93 -16.77 -8.41
CA THR A 584 13.55 -16.12 -9.67
C THR A 584 13.94 -14.64 -9.71
N CYS A 585 13.87 -13.92 -8.59
CA CYS A 585 14.42 -12.56 -8.51
C CYS A 585 15.96 -12.57 -8.59
N GLN A 586 16.62 -13.50 -7.89
CA GLN A 586 18.07 -13.64 -7.90
C GLN A 586 18.62 -14.07 -9.28
N LYS A 587 17.88 -14.83 -10.09
CA LYS A 587 18.23 -15.09 -11.51
C LYS A 587 18.43 -13.79 -12.30
N VAL A 588 17.53 -12.82 -12.14
CA VAL A 588 17.63 -11.51 -12.80
C VAL A 588 18.73 -10.64 -12.18
N VAL A 589 18.82 -10.58 -10.85
CA VAL A 589 19.89 -9.82 -10.15
C VAL A 589 21.28 -10.33 -10.57
N ASN A 590 21.54 -11.63 -10.56
CA ASN A 590 22.81 -12.19 -10.98
C ASN A 590 23.07 -11.94 -12.48
N ALA A 591 22.05 -12.04 -13.34
CA ALA A 591 22.17 -11.71 -14.76
C ALA A 591 22.48 -10.23 -15.02
N ILE A 592 22.03 -9.30 -14.16
CA ILE A 592 22.45 -7.89 -14.20
C ILE A 592 23.90 -7.74 -13.71
N TYR A 593 24.25 -8.34 -12.56
CA TYR A 593 25.60 -8.28 -11.96
C TYR A 593 26.69 -8.79 -12.91
N GLU A 594 26.41 -9.88 -13.62
CA GLU A 594 27.28 -10.48 -14.63
C GLU A 594 27.30 -9.75 -15.99
N GLY A 595 26.40 -8.78 -16.20
CA GLY A 595 26.25 -8.04 -17.45
C GLY A 595 25.55 -8.80 -18.58
N ARG A 596 24.75 -9.84 -18.26
CA ARG A 596 23.93 -10.57 -19.25
C ARG A 596 22.67 -9.82 -19.66
N ILE A 597 22.18 -8.89 -18.84
CA ILE A 597 21.04 -8.02 -19.16
C ILE A 597 21.56 -6.59 -19.36
N VAL A 598 21.24 -6.00 -20.52
CA VAL A 598 21.47 -4.59 -20.83
C VAL A 598 20.14 -3.86 -20.72
N TYR A 599 20.15 -2.75 -19.98
CA TYR A 599 19.05 -1.78 -19.94
C TYR A 599 19.64 -0.38 -19.71
N THR A 600 18.80 0.65 -19.76
CA THR A 600 19.19 2.01 -19.38
C THR A 600 18.55 2.34 -18.03
N PRO A 601 19.32 2.56 -16.95
CA PRO A 601 18.77 2.83 -15.63
C PRO A 601 18.24 4.26 -15.51
N SER A 602 17.24 4.48 -14.66
CA SER A 602 16.82 5.81 -14.23
C SER A 602 17.76 6.33 -13.13
N THR A 603 18.69 7.22 -13.48
CA THR A 603 19.52 7.95 -12.51
C THR A 603 18.80 9.22 -12.03
N PHE A 604 19.17 9.72 -10.84
CA PHE A 604 18.59 10.97 -10.31
C PHE A 604 19.42 12.19 -10.70
N TRP A 605 20.75 12.03 -10.79
CA TRP A 605 21.71 13.09 -11.06
C TRP A 605 22.97 12.49 -11.69
N ASP A 606 23.42 13.03 -12.83
CA ASP A 606 24.72 12.68 -13.44
C ASP A 606 25.56 13.96 -13.60
N ILE A 607 26.82 13.89 -13.19
CA ILE A 607 27.85 14.92 -13.45
C ILE A 607 28.13 14.97 -14.96
N ILE A 608 28.20 13.80 -15.62
CA ILE A 608 28.36 13.66 -17.07
C ILE A 608 27.14 12.92 -17.66
N PRO A 609 26.08 13.64 -18.10
CA PRO A 609 24.89 13.01 -18.67
C PRO A 609 25.12 12.51 -20.10
N ASP A 610 25.45 11.22 -20.27
CA ASP A 610 25.69 10.57 -21.57
C ASP A 610 24.47 9.76 -22.10
N HIS A 611 23.29 9.92 -21.51
CA HIS A 611 22.05 9.19 -21.86
C HIS A 611 21.42 9.61 -23.21
N TYR A 612 22.22 10.08 -24.17
CA TYR A 612 21.75 10.49 -25.50
C TYR A 612 21.11 9.33 -26.31
N LYS A 613 21.35 8.07 -25.92
CA LYS A 613 20.69 6.89 -26.50
C LYS A 613 20.21 5.95 -25.40
N LEU A 614 18.88 5.87 -25.25
CA LEU A 614 18.24 4.82 -24.47
C LEU A 614 18.36 3.49 -25.24
N LYS A 615 18.79 2.43 -24.55
CA LYS A 615 18.72 1.04 -25.02
C LYS A 615 17.53 0.32 -24.38
N PRO A 616 16.76 -0.46 -25.17
CA PRO A 616 15.72 -1.33 -24.62
C PRO A 616 16.32 -2.48 -23.81
N ILE A 617 15.51 -3.06 -22.92
CA ILE A 617 15.88 -4.24 -22.12
C ILE A 617 16.17 -5.40 -23.07
N SER A 618 17.40 -5.88 -23.03
CA SER A 618 17.93 -6.85 -24.01
C SER A 618 18.99 -7.75 -23.37
N ILE A 619 19.12 -8.98 -23.88
CA ILE A 619 20.19 -9.89 -23.46
C ILE A 619 21.49 -9.51 -24.19
N TYR A 620 22.59 -9.50 -23.44
CA TYR A 620 23.92 -9.23 -23.96
C TYR A 620 24.56 -10.50 -24.54
N GLU A 621 25.01 -10.44 -25.79
CA GLU A 621 25.79 -11.50 -26.43
C GLU A 621 27.27 -11.09 -26.54
N PRO A 622 28.19 -11.69 -25.74
CA PRO A 622 29.62 -11.35 -25.78
C PRO A 622 30.32 -11.63 -27.12
N ARG A 623 29.76 -12.52 -27.93
CA ARG A 623 30.32 -12.93 -29.23
C ARG A 623 29.93 -11.98 -30.37
N GLU A 624 28.71 -11.47 -30.38
CA GLU A 624 28.24 -10.48 -31.37
C GLU A 624 28.67 -9.05 -31.03
N SER A 625 28.79 -8.71 -29.75
CA SER A 625 29.17 -7.37 -29.31
C SER A 625 30.57 -6.95 -29.77
N PRO A 626 30.79 -5.67 -30.16
CA PRO A 626 32.11 -5.15 -30.51
C PRO A 626 33.13 -5.30 -29.37
N LEU A 627 34.41 -5.47 -29.71
CA LEU A 627 35.50 -5.55 -28.71
C LEU A 627 35.54 -4.30 -27.83
N LEU A 628 35.64 -3.11 -28.45
CA LEU A 628 35.68 -1.81 -27.76
C LEU A 628 34.27 -1.29 -27.36
N ASN A 629 33.48 -2.17 -26.75
CA ASN A 629 32.15 -1.83 -26.22
C ASN A 629 32.27 -1.22 -24.81
N GLN A 630 32.19 0.10 -24.69
CA GLN A 630 32.43 0.83 -23.43
C GLN A 630 31.55 0.40 -22.25
N TYR A 631 30.33 -0.08 -22.52
CA TYR A 631 29.37 -0.51 -21.50
C TYR A 631 29.88 -1.69 -20.65
N ARG A 632 30.92 -2.42 -21.09
CA ARG A 632 31.64 -3.44 -20.30
C ARG A 632 32.15 -2.91 -18.94
N LEU A 633 32.45 -1.62 -18.85
CA LEU A 633 32.97 -0.95 -17.64
C LEU A 633 31.87 -0.65 -16.60
N ILE A 634 30.61 -0.57 -17.04
CA ILE A 634 29.43 -0.27 -16.18
C ILE A 634 28.89 -1.55 -15.52
N VAL A 635 29.32 -2.74 -15.98
CA VAL A 635 28.90 -4.03 -15.42
C VAL A 635 29.41 -4.16 -13.97
N PRO A 636 28.55 -4.34 -12.95
CA PRO A 636 28.95 -4.31 -11.54
C PRO A 636 30.07 -5.28 -11.17
N ARG A 637 30.05 -6.52 -11.68
CA ARG A 637 31.17 -7.48 -11.49
C ARG A 637 32.51 -6.93 -11.98
N THR A 638 32.52 -6.28 -13.15
CA THR A 638 33.74 -5.69 -13.73
C THR A 638 34.18 -4.47 -12.92
N ARG A 639 33.23 -3.62 -12.52
CA ARG A 639 33.47 -2.45 -11.67
C ARG A 639 34.12 -2.83 -10.34
N ASN A 640 33.58 -3.81 -9.61
CA ASN A 640 34.12 -4.25 -8.33
C ASN A 640 35.57 -4.79 -8.45
N ILE A 641 35.89 -5.47 -9.55
CA ILE A 641 37.26 -5.93 -9.85
C ILE A 641 38.19 -4.74 -10.13
N LEU A 642 37.73 -3.75 -10.90
CA LEU A 642 38.49 -2.53 -11.18
C LEU A 642 38.73 -1.69 -9.92
N GLU A 643 37.72 -1.47 -9.08
CA GLU A 643 37.87 -0.77 -7.78
C GLU A 643 38.86 -1.49 -6.85
N SER A 644 38.83 -2.83 -6.82
CA SER A 644 39.79 -3.65 -6.07
C SER A 644 41.23 -3.48 -6.60
N LEU A 645 41.41 -3.42 -7.92
CA LEU A 645 42.70 -3.16 -8.56
C LEU A 645 43.19 -1.72 -8.33
N GLN A 646 42.30 -0.72 -8.40
CA GLN A 646 42.61 0.66 -8.06
C GLN A 646 43.08 0.79 -6.60
N PHE A 647 42.39 0.14 -5.66
CA PHE A 647 42.79 0.13 -4.25
C PHE A 647 44.14 -0.58 -4.05
N ALA A 648 44.40 -1.67 -4.77
CA ALA A 648 45.71 -2.33 -4.73
C ALA A 648 46.84 -1.43 -5.26
N VAL A 649 46.58 -0.64 -6.32
CA VAL A 649 47.53 0.37 -6.84
C VAL A 649 47.73 1.51 -5.86
N LEU A 650 46.66 2.03 -5.24
CA LEU A 650 46.74 3.06 -4.18
C LEU A 650 47.61 2.58 -3.01
N LEU A 651 47.38 1.34 -2.55
CA LEU A 651 48.10 0.73 -1.44
C LEU A 651 49.58 0.48 -1.78
N ALA A 652 49.88 0.03 -3.01
CA ALA A 652 51.24 -0.15 -3.49
C ALA A 652 51.99 1.19 -3.61
N LEU A 653 51.34 2.24 -4.12
CA LEU A 653 51.90 3.61 -4.17
C LEU A 653 52.12 4.17 -2.75
N TYR A 654 51.16 4.01 -1.84
CA TYR A 654 51.29 4.39 -0.44
C TYR A 654 52.50 3.71 0.22
N PHE A 655 52.64 2.39 0.13
CA PHE A 655 53.81 1.70 0.68
C PHE A 655 55.11 2.16 0.02
N SER A 656 55.10 2.40 -1.30
CA SER A 656 56.28 2.90 -2.02
C SER A 656 56.73 4.28 -1.51
N VAL A 657 55.80 5.21 -1.24
CA VAL A 657 56.11 6.52 -0.63
C VAL A 657 56.59 6.37 0.81
N MET A 658 55.94 5.52 1.61
CA MET A 658 56.29 5.32 3.03
C MET A 658 57.62 4.58 3.25
N ILE A 659 58.10 3.85 2.24
CA ILE A 659 59.45 3.25 2.18
C ILE A 659 60.46 4.26 1.63
N LEU A 660 60.15 4.93 0.52
CA LEU A 660 61.04 5.87 -0.18
C LEU A 660 60.86 7.32 0.32
N ARG A 661 60.74 7.52 1.63
CA ARG A 661 60.51 8.85 2.24
C ARG A 661 61.62 9.83 1.81
N SER A 662 61.23 10.96 1.24
CA SER A 662 62.16 11.91 0.61
C SER A 662 61.83 13.34 1.01
N GLN A 663 62.82 14.10 1.49
CA GLN A 663 62.62 15.51 1.86
C GLN A 663 62.38 16.44 0.64
N GLY A 664 62.82 16.05 -0.57
CA GLY A 664 62.71 16.86 -1.79
C GLY A 664 61.54 16.50 -2.72
N LEU A 665 60.98 17.51 -3.39
CA LEU A 665 59.80 17.42 -4.28
C LEU A 665 59.98 16.50 -5.51
N HIS A 666 61.21 16.16 -5.89
CA HIS A 666 61.53 15.46 -7.15
C HIS A 666 61.24 13.95 -7.14
N ASN A 667 60.66 13.40 -6.08
CA ASN A 667 60.28 11.99 -6.03
C ASN A 667 59.04 11.72 -6.89
N GLY A 668 59.25 11.20 -8.10
CA GLY A 668 58.17 10.86 -9.04
C GLY A 668 57.17 9.82 -8.50
N VAL A 669 57.57 8.99 -7.52
CA VAL A 669 56.66 8.05 -6.84
C VAL A 669 55.68 8.80 -5.94
N GLU A 670 56.14 9.85 -5.25
CA GLU A 670 55.28 10.69 -4.41
C GLU A 670 54.32 11.53 -5.25
N VAL A 671 54.78 12.10 -6.36
CA VAL A 671 53.91 12.82 -7.31
C VAL A 671 52.86 11.87 -7.93
N ALA A 672 53.25 10.65 -8.27
CA ALA A 672 52.33 9.62 -8.76
C ALA A 672 51.30 9.21 -7.68
N PHE A 673 51.73 8.99 -6.44
CA PHE A 673 50.83 8.74 -5.31
C PHE A 673 49.86 9.91 -5.09
N ALA A 674 50.34 11.14 -5.05
CA ALA A 674 49.50 12.32 -4.82
C ALA A 674 48.42 12.48 -5.91
N ILE A 675 48.79 12.34 -7.18
CA ILE A 675 47.85 12.43 -8.32
C ILE A 675 46.86 11.25 -8.30
N PHE A 676 47.32 10.03 -8.01
CA PHE A 676 46.45 8.85 -7.96
C PHE A 676 45.47 8.88 -6.76
N ALA A 677 45.95 9.25 -5.57
CA ALA A 677 45.13 9.39 -4.37
C ALA A 677 44.10 10.51 -4.48
N PHE A 678 44.43 11.63 -5.15
CA PHE A 678 43.45 12.66 -5.51
C PHE A 678 42.35 12.08 -6.43
N GLY A 679 42.75 11.36 -7.49
CA GLY A 679 41.81 10.73 -8.42
C GLY A 679 40.91 9.68 -7.76
N TRP A 680 41.45 8.87 -6.86
CA TRP A 680 40.69 7.89 -6.08
C TRP A 680 39.75 8.57 -5.06
N GLY A 681 40.21 9.63 -4.37
CA GLY A 681 39.38 10.43 -3.47
C GLY A 681 38.24 11.15 -4.20
N LEU A 682 38.47 11.59 -5.44
CA LEU A 682 37.42 12.12 -6.32
C LEU A 682 36.39 11.04 -6.68
N ASP A 683 36.82 9.79 -6.89
CA ASP A 683 35.93 8.66 -7.18
C ASP A 683 35.05 8.29 -5.98
N GLN A 684 35.62 8.31 -4.76
CA GLN A 684 34.86 8.17 -3.51
C GLN A 684 33.87 9.33 -3.32
N PHE A 685 34.27 10.56 -3.62
CA PHE A 685 33.39 11.74 -3.56
C PHE A 685 32.25 11.68 -4.60
N ALA A 686 32.53 11.24 -5.83
CA ALA A 686 31.51 10.97 -6.85
C ALA A 686 30.54 9.88 -6.40
N THR A 687 31.02 8.83 -5.73
CA THR A 687 30.19 7.76 -5.14
C THR A 687 29.27 8.30 -4.04
N ILE A 688 29.77 9.19 -3.17
CA ILE A 688 28.97 9.88 -2.15
C ILE A 688 27.91 10.79 -2.78
N LEU A 689 28.21 11.49 -3.88
CA LEU A 689 27.25 12.34 -4.59
C LEU A 689 26.18 11.53 -5.35
N ALA A 690 26.56 10.45 -6.03
CA ALA A 690 25.65 9.66 -6.87
C ALA A 690 24.65 8.83 -6.06
N HIS A 691 25.10 8.22 -4.96
CA HIS A 691 24.27 7.32 -4.14
C HIS A 691 23.77 7.99 -2.84
N GLY A 692 24.38 9.10 -2.44
CA GLY A 692 24.06 9.82 -1.21
C GLY A 692 24.77 9.25 0.03
N TRP A 693 25.10 10.14 0.97
CA TRP A 693 25.83 9.83 2.20
C TRP A 693 25.29 8.59 2.94
N ASN A 694 23.98 8.49 3.12
CA ASN A 694 23.35 7.39 3.86
C ASN A 694 23.45 6.01 3.17
N VAL A 695 23.67 5.94 1.85
CA VAL A 695 23.96 4.69 1.14
C VAL A 695 25.45 4.38 1.25
N TYR A 696 26.31 5.37 1.04
CA TYR A 696 27.75 5.21 1.18
C TYR A 696 28.12 4.71 2.59
N THR A 697 27.61 5.33 3.66
CA THR A 697 27.81 4.86 5.04
C THR A 697 27.05 3.57 5.41
N GLN A 698 26.28 2.96 4.49
CA GLN A 698 25.80 1.59 4.66
C GLN A 698 26.85 0.55 4.26
N ASN A 699 27.87 0.89 3.49
CA ASN A 699 29.09 0.08 3.46
C ASN A 699 29.86 0.29 4.77
N LEU A 700 30.16 -0.80 5.48
CA LEU A 700 30.79 -0.74 6.80
C LEU A 700 32.20 -0.11 6.77
N TRP A 701 32.83 -0.07 5.59
CA TRP A 701 34.22 0.33 5.40
C TRP A 701 34.37 1.74 4.84
N SER A 702 33.29 2.38 4.41
CA SER A 702 33.30 3.73 3.85
C SER A 702 33.75 4.82 4.84
N PHE A 703 33.71 4.57 6.15
CA PHE A 703 34.31 5.48 7.13
C PHE A 703 35.85 5.43 7.10
N LEU A 704 36.44 4.27 6.77
CA LEU A 704 37.89 4.13 6.56
C LEU A 704 38.30 4.89 5.29
N ASP A 705 37.52 4.76 4.22
CA ASP A 705 37.77 5.46 2.96
C ASP A 705 37.70 6.99 3.14
N VAL A 706 36.72 7.50 3.89
CA VAL A 706 36.62 8.93 4.27
C VAL A 706 37.75 9.36 5.21
N ALA A 707 38.12 8.54 6.20
CA ALA A 707 39.24 8.85 7.10
C ALA A 707 40.57 8.94 6.34
N PHE A 708 40.81 8.02 5.39
CA PHE A 708 41.98 8.09 4.52
C PHE A 708 41.96 9.35 3.64
N VAL A 709 40.83 9.70 3.02
CA VAL A 709 40.71 10.94 2.24
C VAL A 709 41.00 12.17 3.09
N LEU A 710 40.51 12.23 4.34
CA LEU A 710 40.81 13.32 5.28
C LEU A 710 42.30 13.40 5.62
N ILE A 711 42.93 12.28 5.97
CA ILE A 711 44.38 12.20 6.27
C ILE A 711 45.20 12.63 5.05
N TYR A 712 44.83 12.16 3.86
CA TYR A 712 45.45 12.52 2.59
C TYR A 712 45.36 14.03 2.31
N TRP A 713 44.19 14.66 2.55
CA TRP A 713 44.05 16.11 2.37
C TRP A 713 44.91 16.91 3.35
N ILE A 714 45.03 16.49 4.60
CA ILE A 714 45.90 17.16 5.59
C ILE A 714 47.37 17.00 5.19
N TYR A 715 47.80 15.79 4.80
CA TYR A 715 49.12 15.54 4.21
C TYR A 715 49.39 16.46 3.00
N LEU A 716 48.46 16.53 2.05
CA LEU A 716 48.61 17.32 0.82
C LEU A 716 48.74 18.82 1.12
N VAL A 717 47.93 19.36 2.04
CA VAL A 717 48.00 20.76 2.46
C VAL A 717 49.32 21.06 3.16
N LEU A 718 49.74 20.23 4.12
CA LEU A 718 51.04 20.39 4.81
C LEU A 718 52.22 20.27 3.84
N ARG A 719 52.16 19.36 2.88
CA ARG A 719 53.22 19.15 1.88
C ARG A 719 53.36 20.33 0.92
N ILE A 720 52.24 20.87 0.43
CA ILE A 720 52.23 22.07 -0.43
C ILE A 720 52.66 23.31 0.36
N TYR A 721 52.22 23.46 1.62
CA TYR A 721 52.60 24.57 2.49
C TYR A 721 54.10 24.53 2.85
N GLY A 722 54.58 23.38 3.32
CA GLY A 722 55.98 23.15 3.66
C GLY A 722 56.91 23.41 2.48
N TRP A 723 56.56 22.97 1.27
CA TRP A 723 57.32 23.30 0.06
C TRP A 723 57.27 24.80 -0.29
N ARG A 724 56.13 25.48 -0.09
CA ARG A 724 55.99 26.92 -0.38
C ARG A 724 56.75 27.83 0.61
N VAL A 725 57.01 27.33 1.82
CA VAL A 725 57.72 28.05 2.90
C VAL A 725 59.17 27.56 3.07
N ASP A 726 59.52 26.43 2.43
CA ASP A 726 60.79 25.70 2.57
C ASP A 726 61.10 25.23 4.01
N ASP A 727 60.04 24.89 4.77
CA ASP A 727 60.14 24.42 6.15
C ASP A 727 60.19 22.88 6.22
N ILE A 728 61.39 22.35 6.50
CA ILE A 728 61.68 20.92 6.67
C ILE A 728 60.77 20.28 7.73
N ASN A 729 60.41 21.00 8.80
CA ASN A 729 59.57 20.46 9.88
C ASN A 729 58.14 20.18 9.39
N MET A 730 57.57 21.07 8.58
CA MET A 730 56.26 20.87 7.95
C MET A 730 56.30 19.75 6.90
N ILE A 731 57.41 19.66 6.16
CA ILE A 731 57.70 18.62 5.16
C ILE A 731 57.76 17.22 5.79
N GLU A 732 58.31 17.10 7.01
CA GLU A 732 58.36 15.84 7.78
C GLU A 732 57.04 15.54 8.50
N GLN A 733 56.41 16.53 9.15
CA GLN A 733 55.09 16.36 9.78
C GLN A 733 54.02 15.89 8.78
N ALA A 734 54.12 16.25 7.50
CA ALA A 734 53.26 15.72 6.46
C ALA A 734 53.37 14.18 6.34
N TYR A 735 54.57 13.60 6.44
CA TYR A 735 54.76 12.14 6.44
C TYR A 735 54.28 11.46 7.73
N ASP A 736 54.35 12.14 8.87
CA ASP A 736 53.83 11.60 10.13
C ASP A 736 52.30 11.61 10.15
N VAL A 737 51.66 12.64 9.59
CA VAL A 737 50.22 12.63 9.29
C VAL A 737 49.89 11.49 8.32
N LEU A 738 50.66 11.30 7.24
CA LEU A 738 50.44 10.22 6.29
C LEU A 738 50.60 8.82 6.92
N ALA A 739 51.46 8.66 7.94
CA ALA A 739 51.61 7.41 8.67
C ALA A 739 50.33 6.99 9.43
N LEU A 740 49.48 7.95 9.81
CA LEU A 740 48.15 7.68 10.40
C LEU A 740 47.19 6.97 9.43
N ALA A 741 47.53 6.88 8.14
CA ALA A 741 46.78 6.07 7.18
C ALA A 741 47.01 4.56 7.34
N ALA A 742 48.09 4.09 7.96
CA ALA A 742 48.37 2.64 8.07
C ALA A 742 47.28 1.87 8.85
N PRO A 743 46.80 2.33 10.02
CA PRO A 743 45.65 1.71 10.72
C PRO A 743 44.32 1.78 9.97
N VAL A 744 44.25 2.56 8.88
CA VAL A 744 43.04 2.73 8.06
C VAL A 744 43.10 1.83 6.82
N LEU A 745 44.18 1.91 6.05
CA LEU A 745 44.38 1.20 4.79
C LEU A 745 44.62 -0.31 4.98
N VAL A 746 45.33 -0.73 6.03
CA VAL A 746 45.67 -2.15 6.22
C VAL A 746 44.44 -2.99 6.59
N PRO A 747 43.56 -2.59 7.52
CA PRO A 747 42.28 -3.29 7.71
C PRO A 747 41.39 -3.23 6.45
N ARG A 748 41.39 -2.10 5.73
CA ARG A 748 40.60 -1.92 4.51
C ARG A 748 40.91 -2.96 3.42
N LEU A 749 42.15 -3.43 3.33
CA LEU A 749 42.55 -4.55 2.46
C LEU A 749 41.86 -5.87 2.86
N ALA A 750 41.89 -6.23 4.15
CA ALA A 750 41.29 -7.48 4.63
C ALA A 750 39.78 -7.54 4.32
N PHE A 751 39.10 -6.40 4.39
CA PHE A 751 37.67 -6.30 4.09
C PHE A 751 37.33 -6.33 2.60
N ASN A 752 38.26 -5.96 1.70
CA ASN A 752 38.12 -6.21 0.26
C ASN A 752 38.29 -7.70 -0.09
N LEU A 753 39.09 -8.45 0.68
CA LEU A 753 39.34 -9.88 0.46
C LEU A 753 38.25 -10.80 1.04
N LEU A 754 37.45 -10.32 2.00
CA LEU A 754 36.52 -11.13 2.80
C LEU A 754 35.08 -10.58 2.84
N SER A 755 34.71 -9.69 1.91
CA SER A 755 33.43 -8.95 1.88
C SER A 755 32.17 -9.80 2.04
N ASP A 756 32.19 -11.01 1.46
CA ASP A 756 31.02 -11.88 1.34
C ASP A 756 30.85 -12.83 2.54
N ASN A 757 31.75 -12.80 3.53
CA ASN A 757 31.70 -13.69 4.70
C ASN A 757 30.74 -13.17 5.79
N LEU A 758 29.82 -14.05 6.22
CA LEU A 758 28.80 -13.81 7.25
C LEU A 758 29.35 -13.28 8.58
N VAL A 759 30.61 -13.58 8.92
CA VAL A 759 31.27 -13.04 10.13
C VAL A 759 31.40 -11.51 10.09
N PHE A 760 31.73 -10.92 8.93
CA PHE A 760 31.79 -9.45 8.80
C PHE A 760 30.40 -8.82 8.69
N LEU A 761 29.40 -9.58 8.24
CA LEU A 761 27.99 -9.18 8.26
C LEU A 761 27.45 -9.06 9.71
N SER A 762 27.79 -10.00 10.59
CA SER A 762 27.33 -10.00 11.99
C SER A 762 28.07 -8.98 12.87
N LEU A 763 29.40 -8.84 12.70
CA LEU A 763 30.23 -7.85 13.40
C LEU A 763 29.64 -6.43 13.33
N ARG A 764 29.03 -6.05 12.19
CA ARG A 764 28.33 -4.77 12.04
C ARG A 764 27.28 -4.50 13.12
N SER A 765 26.42 -5.49 13.41
CA SER A 765 25.33 -5.30 14.36
C SER A 765 25.86 -5.37 15.79
N MET A 766 26.80 -6.29 16.03
CA MET A 766 27.51 -6.44 17.29
C MET A 766 28.23 -5.18 17.74
N VAL A 767 28.81 -4.39 16.82
CA VAL A 767 29.51 -3.14 17.15
C VAL A 767 28.62 -2.13 17.88
N ALA A 768 27.30 -2.11 17.60
CA ALA A 768 26.37 -1.24 18.33
C ALA A 768 26.13 -1.73 19.77
N ASP A 769 25.89 -3.03 19.94
CA ASP A 769 25.71 -3.67 21.25
C ASP A 769 26.98 -3.53 22.11
N PHE A 770 28.15 -3.74 21.50
CA PHE A 770 29.47 -3.55 22.09
C PHE A 770 29.67 -2.11 22.55
N PHE A 771 29.53 -1.10 21.67
CA PHE A 771 29.72 0.30 22.08
C PHE A 771 28.74 0.74 23.17
N PHE A 772 27.48 0.28 23.13
CA PHE A 772 26.51 0.57 24.18
C PHE A 772 26.93 -0.01 25.53
N LEU A 773 27.32 -1.29 25.56
CA LEU A 773 27.73 -1.95 26.81
C LEU A 773 29.10 -1.46 27.30
N THR A 774 30.04 -1.15 26.41
CA THR A 774 31.32 -0.52 26.76
C THR A 774 31.11 0.87 27.36
N ALA A 775 30.18 1.68 26.83
CA ALA A 775 29.84 2.98 27.42
C ALA A 775 29.20 2.84 28.81
N LEU A 776 28.28 1.88 29.00
CA LEU A 776 27.68 1.59 30.30
C LEU A 776 28.72 1.07 31.31
N SER A 777 29.58 0.14 30.87
CA SER A 777 30.68 -0.40 31.67
C SER A 777 31.68 0.69 32.07
N ALA A 778 32.07 1.57 31.14
CA ALA A 778 32.94 2.72 31.44
C ALA A 778 32.29 3.70 32.43
N TRP A 779 30.99 3.95 32.32
CA TRP A 779 30.24 4.78 33.28
C TRP A 779 30.23 4.17 34.68
N CYS A 780 29.96 2.86 34.80
CA CYS A 780 30.02 2.16 36.08
C CYS A 780 31.44 2.10 36.65
N PHE A 781 32.46 1.81 35.82
CA PHE A 781 33.86 1.77 36.23
C PHE A 781 34.41 3.15 36.62
N LEU A 782 33.90 4.23 36.04
CA LEU A 782 34.19 5.60 36.51
C LEU A 782 33.69 5.82 37.94
N GLY A 783 32.52 5.27 38.31
CA GLY A 783 32.04 5.27 39.69
C GLY A 783 32.96 4.51 40.65
N PHE A 784 33.47 3.34 40.24
CA PHE A 784 34.47 2.60 41.02
C PHE A 784 35.79 3.36 41.14
N LEU A 785 36.26 3.99 40.06
CA LEU A 785 37.47 4.81 40.06
C LEU A 785 37.34 6.02 40.99
N LEU A 786 36.23 6.74 40.96
CA LEU A 786 35.95 7.85 41.89
C LEU A 786 35.88 7.38 43.35
N SER A 787 35.25 6.23 43.61
CA SER A 787 35.21 5.63 44.96
C SER A 787 36.62 5.28 45.48
N LEU A 788 37.49 4.74 44.62
CA LEU A 788 38.88 4.43 44.97
C LEU A 788 39.73 5.71 45.15
N LEU A 789 39.50 6.75 44.35
CA LEU A 789 40.18 8.05 44.49
C LEU A 789 39.81 8.73 45.82
N TRP A 790 38.52 8.84 46.16
CA TRP A 790 38.07 9.43 47.43
C TRP A 790 38.51 8.61 48.65
N LEU A 791 38.55 7.27 48.53
CA LEU A 791 39.09 6.41 49.61
C LEU A 791 40.61 6.60 49.80
N GLY A 792 41.34 6.93 48.73
CA GLY A 792 42.77 7.26 48.73
C GLY A 792 43.11 8.73 49.02
N GLU A 793 42.11 9.59 49.24
CA GLU A 793 42.28 11.01 49.60
C GLU A 793 42.42 11.19 51.14
N GLY A 794 42.31 10.10 51.91
CA GLY A 794 42.54 10.05 53.34
C GLY A 794 44.01 9.91 53.75
N ALA A 795 44.26 9.76 55.05
CA ALA A 795 45.60 9.79 55.65
C ALA A 795 46.49 8.54 55.40
N HIS A 796 46.11 7.67 54.48
CA HIS A 796 46.87 6.46 54.12
C HIS A 796 47.24 6.51 52.62
N PRO A 797 48.48 6.12 52.24
CA PRO A 797 48.85 6.05 50.84
C PRO A 797 48.03 5.00 50.08
N ILE A 798 47.96 5.11 48.76
CA ILE A 798 47.15 4.25 47.85
C ILE A 798 47.45 2.74 48.00
N THR A 799 48.58 2.37 48.62
CA THR A 799 48.96 0.99 48.95
C THR A 799 48.34 0.43 50.24
N GLU A 800 47.84 1.30 51.14
CA GLU A 800 47.26 0.95 52.44
C GLU A 800 45.74 1.18 52.44
N PHE A 801 45.01 0.36 51.68
CA PHE A 801 43.55 0.36 51.74
C PHE A 801 43.04 0.04 53.14
N HIS A 802 41.95 0.71 53.57
CA HIS A 802 41.20 0.29 54.76
C HIS A 802 40.81 -1.19 54.62
N TRP A 803 41.29 -2.00 55.57
CA TRP A 803 41.35 -3.47 55.53
C TRP A 803 40.06 -4.19 55.11
N LEU A 804 38.89 -3.59 55.38
CA LEU A 804 37.60 -4.11 54.97
C LEU A 804 37.08 -3.46 53.66
N LEU A 805 37.25 -2.14 53.50
CA LEU A 805 36.52 -1.38 52.47
C LEU A 805 37.16 -1.49 51.08
N GLY A 806 38.49 -1.43 50.99
CA GLY A 806 39.20 -1.60 49.72
C GLY A 806 38.93 -2.98 49.10
N PRO A 807 39.12 -4.09 49.85
CA PRO A 807 38.77 -5.42 49.39
C PRO A 807 37.30 -5.59 48.99
N SER A 808 36.35 -5.07 49.78
CA SER A 808 34.92 -5.13 49.40
C SER A 808 34.62 -4.38 48.09
N VAL A 809 35.18 -3.19 47.89
CA VAL A 809 35.02 -2.42 46.64
C VAL A 809 35.68 -3.15 45.46
N MET A 810 36.86 -3.74 45.66
CA MET A 810 37.58 -4.49 44.62
C MET A 810 36.87 -5.80 44.24
N VAL A 811 36.29 -6.52 45.20
CA VAL A 811 35.47 -7.73 44.95
C VAL A 811 34.17 -7.35 44.21
N ALA A 812 33.51 -6.25 44.61
CA ALA A 812 32.33 -5.76 43.90
C ALA A 812 32.66 -5.33 42.46
N PHE A 813 33.78 -4.66 42.23
CA PHE A 813 34.28 -4.32 40.90
C PHE A 813 34.58 -5.57 40.07
N ALA A 814 35.30 -6.56 40.62
CA ALA A 814 35.64 -7.80 39.93
C ALA A 814 34.40 -8.61 39.54
N PHE A 815 33.41 -8.72 40.44
CA PHE A 815 32.14 -9.38 40.17
C PHE A 815 31.33 -8.65 39.08
N LEU A 816 31.19 -7.32 39.17
CA LEU A 816 30.45 -6.55 38.17
C LEU A 816 31.15 -6.53 36.81
N GLY A 817 32.48 -6.43 36.77
CA GLY A 817 33.26 -6.47 35.53
C GLY A 817 33.29 -7.87 34.88
N ASN A 818 33.91 -8.82 35.56
CA ASN A 818 34.24 -10.13 34.98
C ASN A 818 33.07 -11.11 35.03
N THR A 819 32.15 -11.01 36.00
CA THR A 819 30.99 -11.90 36.07
C THR A 819 29.78 -11.28 35.38
N LEU A 820 29.40 -10.04 35.69
CA LEU A 820 28.19 -9.43 35.12
C LEU A 820 28.39 -8.86 33.71
N PHE A 821 29.24 -7.84 33.53
CA PHE A 821 29.39 -7.16 32.24
C PHE A 821 29.94 -8.08 31.14
N LEU A 822 30.93 -8.92 31.44
CA LEU A 822 31.46 -9.87 30.46
C LEU A 822 30.42 -10.92 30.03
N THR A 823 29.64 -11.47 30.97
CA THR A 823 28.58 -12.44 30.64
C THR A 823 27.43 -11.80 29.88
N ILE A 824 27.04 -10.57 30.23
CA ILE A 824 26.06 -9.79 29.45
C ILE A 824 26.61 -9.52 28.04
N LEU A 825 27.89 -9.18 27.88
CA LEU A 825 28.50 -8.95 26.58
C LEU A 825 28.47 -10.22 25.72
N VAL A 826 28.95 -11.35 26.25
CA VAL A 826 28.94 -12.63 25.53
C VAL A 826 27.51 -13.08 25.21
N SER A 827 26.56 -12.91 26.14
CA SER A 827 25.15 -13.22 25.93
C SER A 827 24.49 -12.33 24.87
N MET A 828 24.71 -11.02 24.90
CA MET A 828 24.20 -10.09 23.88
C MET A 828 24.82 -10.38 22.52
N LEU A 829 26.14 -10.53 22.43
CA LEU A 829 26.84 -10.85 21.18
C LEU A 829 26.39 -12.20 20.61
N SER A 830 26.20 -13.21 21.45
CA SER A 830 25.71 -14.53 21.04
C SER A 830 24.24 -14.50 20.61
N ASN A 831 23.37 -13.80 21.34
CA ASN A 831 21.98 -13.61 20.96
C ASN A 831 21.84 -12.80 19.68
N THR A 832 22.63 -11.73 19.50
CA THR A 832 22.71 -10.97 18.24
C THR A 832 23.28 -11.84 17.13
N PHE A 833 24.31 -12.66 17.36
CA PHE A 833 24.83 -13.61 16.36
C PHE A 833 23.81 -14.67 15.95
N SER A 834 23.11 -15.30 16.89
CA SER A 834 22.08 -16.31 16.62
C SER A 834 20.86 -15.68 15.93
N ASN A 835 20.47 -14.47 16.36
CA ASN A 835 19.53 -13.63 15.62
C ASN A 835 20.07 -13.16 14.26
N ILE A 836 21.36 -13.40 13.93
CA ILE A 836 22.06 -13.26 12.63
C ILE A 836 22.47 -14.64 12.00
N SER A 837 22.08 -15.82 12.54
CA SER A 837 22.29 -17.19 12.00
C SER A 837 21.07 -18.05 11.45
N SER A 838 19.85 -17.50 11.21
CA SER A 838 18.54 -18.10 10.75
C SER A 838 17.74 -17.49 9.51
N ASN A 839 18.21 -16.46 8.74
CA ASN A 839 17.72 -15.72 7.49
C ASN A 839 18.79 -14.87 6.61
N ALA A 840 20.11 -14.96 6.80
CA ALA A 840 21.22 -14.18 6.23
C ALA A 840 21.34 -14.39 4.75
N LEU A 841 21.04 -15.58 4.25
CA LEU A 841 20.83 -15.80 2.83
C LEU A 841 19.85 -14.77 2.24
N GLN A 842 18.80 -14.35 2.97
CA GLN A 842 17.91 -13.27 2.56
C GLN A 842 18.55 -11.88 2.69
N GLU A 843 19.32 -11.61 3.75
CA GLU A 843 20.02 -10.32 3.97
C GLU A 843 21.17 -10.10 2.97
N ILE A 844 21.93 -11.15 2.65
CA ILE A 844 22.99 -11.21 1.64
C ILE A 844 22.38 -11.08 0.24
N ASN A 845 21.33 -11.84 -0.09
CA ASN A 845 20.65 -11.72 -1.38
C ASN A 845 19.98 -10.34 -1.56
N PHE A 846 19.47 -9.74 -0.46
CA PHE A 846 18.98 -8.36 -0.43
C PHE A 846 20.11 -7.37 -0.73
N ARG A 847 21.23 -7.42 0.02
CA ARG A 847 22.37 -6.52 -0.20
C ARG A 847 23.01 -6.70 -1.58
N ARG A 848 23.09 -7.93 -2.09
CA ARG A 848 23.54 -8.21 -3.47
C ARG A 848 22.63 -7.55 -4.50
N ALA A 849 21.31 -7.57 -4.31
CA ALA A 849 20.37 -6.86 -5.18
C ALA A 849 20.54 -5.33 -5.11
N VAL A 850 20.73 -4.76 -3.91
CA VAL A 850 21.00 -3.34 -3.68
C VAL A 850 22.29 -2.90 -4.39
N LEU A 851 23.42 -3.53 -4.07
CA LEU A 851 24.74 -3.20 -4.66
C LEU A 851 24.78 -3.42 -6.18
N THR A 852 24.05 -4.41 -6.69
CA THR A 852 23.94 -4.64 -8.15
C THR A 852 23.16 -3.53 -8.84
N LEU A 853 22.05 -3.05 -8.26
CA LEU A 853 21.27 -1.95 -8.81
C LEU A 853 22.04 -0.63 -8.74
N GLU A 854 22.66 -0.33 -7.60
CA GLU A 854 23.49 0.86 -7.38
C GLU A 854 24.68 0.88 -8.34
N GLY A 855 25.38 -0.24 -8.52
CA GLY A 855 26.50 -0.37 -9.45
C GLY A 855 26.12 -0.12 -10.92
N VAL A 856 24.87 -0.38 -11.33
CA VAL A 856 24.38 -0.06 -12.68
C VAL A 856 23.92 1.40 -12.80
N LYS A 857 23.40 2.02 -11.74
CA LYS A 857 23.03 3.45 -11.67
C LYS A 857 24.24 4.41 -11.62
N ALA A 858 25.38 3.98 -12.16
CA ALA A 858 26.63 4.71 -12.12
C ALA A 858 26.69 5.85 -13.15
N ASP A 859 27.16 7.01 -12.69
CA ASP A 859 27.53 8.17 -13.53
C ASP A 859 28.61 7.79 -14.57
N ALA A 860 28.61 8.45 -15.72
CA ALA A 860 29.64 8.27 -16.74
C ALA A 860 31.04 8.69 -16.26
N VAL A 861 31.18 9.45 -15.17
CA VAL A 861 32.47 9.72 -14.49
C VAL A 861 33.21 8.41 -14.14
N PHE A 862 32.51 7.36 -13.69
CA PHE A 862 33.13 6.07 -13.33
C PHE A 862 33.72 5.30 -14.53
N ALA A 863 33.42 5.71 -15.77
CA ALA A 863 34.05 5.16 -16.96
C ALA A 863 35.51 5.65 -17.14
N TYR A 864 35.97 6.59 -16.32
CA TYR A 864 37.35 7.07 -16.28
C TYR A 864 38.03 6.53 -15.03
N GLN A 865 39.05 5.69 -15.19
CA GLN A 865 39.80 5.16 -14.06
C GLN A 865 40.75 6.24 -13.50
N PRO A 866 41.00 6.31 -12.18
CA PRO A 866 42.01 7.19 -11.61
C PRO A 866 43.39 7.00 -12.27
N PRO A 867 44.14 8.07 -12.57
CA PRO A 867 43.84 9.49 -12.32
C PRO A 867 43.10 10.20 -13.48
N PHE A 868 42.67 9.48 -14.53
CA PHE A 868 42.06 10.08 -15.73
C PHE A 868 40.67 10.69 -15.46
N ASN A 869 39.98 10.30 -14.38
CA ASN A 869 38.74 10.93 -13.92
C ASN A 869 38.91 12.42 -13.59
N ILE A 870 40.09 12.83 -13.08
CA ILE A 870 40.43 14.25 -12.85
C ILE A 870 40.33 15.03 -14.17
N LEU A 871 41.00 14.54 -15.21
CA LEU A 871 40.97 15.17 -16.55
C LEU A 871 39.56 15.17 -17.14
N ALA A 872 38.80 14.10 -16.94
CA ALA A 872 37.42 14.00 -17.42
C ALA A 872 36.50 15.07 -16.79
N VAL A 873 36.57 15.26 -15.47
CA VAL A 873 35.80 16.29 -14.75
C VAL A 873 36.15 17.69 -15.25
N PHE A 874 37.43 18.05 -15.33
CA PHE A 874 37.85 19.38 -15.79
C PHE A 874 37.59 19.65 -17.28
N LEU A 875 37.54 18.61 -18.13
CA LEU A 875 37.34 18.76 -19.57
C LEU A 875 35.88 18.67 -20.01
N PHE A 876 35.10 17.70 -19.50
CA PHE A 876 33.73 17.46 -19.98
C PHE A 876 32.69 18.41 -19.37
N ILE A 877 32.85 18.84 -18.11
CA ILE A 877 31.89 19.77 -17.48
C ILE A 877 31.78 21.10 -18.25
N PRO A 878 32.88 21.82 -18.60
CA PRO A 878 32.75 23.03 -19.42
C PRO A 878 32.30 22.71 -20.86
N LEU A 879 32.73 21.59 -21.44
CA LEU A 879 32.38 21.21 -22.82
C LEU A 879 30.86 21.02 -23.01
N LYS A 880 30.14 20.59 -21.96
CA LYS A 880 28.66 20.46 -21.93
C LYS A 880 27.92 21.76 -22.30
N PHE A 881 28.48 22.92 -21.95
CA PHE A 881 27.89 24.23 -22.25
C PHE A 881 28.24 24.77 -23.65
N ILE A 882 29.23 24.16 -24.31
CA ILE A 882 29.77 24.59 -25.61
C ILE A 882 29.25 23.70 -26.75
N VAL A 883 28.98 22.42 -26.48
CA VAL A 883 28.77 21.39 -27.50
C VAL A 883 27.37 20.77 -27.44
N ASN A 884 26.70 20.74 -28.59
CA ASN A 884 25.40 20.07 -28.78
C ASN A 884 25.46 18.59 -28.29
N PRO A 885 24.47 18.08 -27.53
CA PRO A 885 24.49 16.74 -26.94
C PRO A 885 24.87 15.58 -27.89
N ARG A 886 24.51 15.68 -29.18
CA ARG A 886 24.91 14.70 -30.22
C ARG A 886 26.42 14.60 -30.43
N TRP A 887 27.13 15.71 -30.31
CA TRP A 887 28.58 15.77 -30.41
C TRP A 887 29.25 15.51 -29.07
N PHE A 888 28.66 15.96 -27.95
CA PHE A 888 29.10 15.64 -26.60
C PHE A 888 29.21 14.12 -26.41
N HIS A 889 28.13 13.39 -26.72
CA HIS A 889 28.09 11.92 -26.69
C HIS A 889 29.19 11.28 -27.58
N LYS A 890 29.43 11.80 -28.79
CA LYS A 890 30.48 11.27 -29.68
C LYS A 890 31.89 11.45 -29.09
N ILE A 891 32.19 12.63 -28.54
CA ILE A 891 33.51 12.95 -27.97
C ILE A 891 33.72 12.11 -26.70
N HIS A 892 32.68 12.00 -25.86
CA HIS A 892 32.67 11.16 -24.66
C HIS A 892 32.94 9.69 -24.98
N VAL A 893 32.15 9.10 -25.89
CA VAL A 893 32.31 7.73 -26.42
C VAL A 893 33.71 7.47 -26.99
N ALA A 894 34.33 8.46 -27.64
CA ALA A 894 35.69 8.34 -28.18
C ALA A 894 36.76 8.37 -27.08
N ALA A 895 36.64 9.26 -26.10
CA ALA A 895 37.57 9.38 -24.99
C ALA A 895 37.59 8.13 -24.10
N VAL A 896 36.42 7.65 -23.66
CA VAL A 896 36.29 6.43 -22.84
C VAL A 896 36.94 5.23 -23.52
N LYS A 897 36.72 5.05 -24.84
CA LYS A 897 37.30 3.93 -25.60
C LYS A 897 38.80 4.04 -25.81
N THR A 898 39.33 5.25 -25.91
CA THR A 898 40.76 5.50 -26.13
C THR A 898 41.54 5.28 -24.84
N LEU A 899 41.07 5.86 -23.73
CA LEU A 899 41.71 5.73 -22.41
C LEU A 899 41.63 4.28 -21.87
N ASN A 900 40.48 3.62 -22.02
CA ASN A 900 40.30 2.24 -21.55
C ASN A 900 40.60 1.17 -22.60
N PHE A 901 41.23 1.50 -23.73
CA PHE A 901 41.50 0.57 -24.84
C PHE A 901 42.10 -0.80 -24.40
N PRO A 902 43.19 -0.87 -23.62
CA PRO A 902 43.76 -2.16 -23.20
C PRO A 902 42.84 -2.93 -22.24
N VAL A 903 42.17 -2.23 -21.33
CA VAL A 903 41.24 -2.80 -20.35
C VAL A 903 40.03 -3.42 -21.05
N LEU A 904 39.44 -2.71 -22.02
CA LEU A 904 38.30 -3.17 -22.82
C LEU A 904 38.64 -4.43 -23.64
N ILE A 905 39.86 -4.51 -24.21
CA ILE A 905 40.31 -5.70 -24.93
C ILE A 905 40.52 -6.88 -23.97
N LEU A 906 41.14 -6.66 -22.81
CA LEU A 906 41.35 -7.71 -21.81
C LEU A 906 40.00 -8.29 -21.32
N ILE A 907 39.02 -7.42 -21.02
CA ILE A 907 37.65 -7.84 -20.68
C ILE A 907 37.01 -8.61 -21.84
N ALA A 908 37.14 -8.15 -23.08
CA ALA A 908 36.55 -8.82 -24.25
C ALA A 908 37.15 -10.21 -24.52
N VAL A 909 38.44 -10.42 -24.24
CA VAL A 909 39.08 -11.74 -24.32
C VAL A 909 38.64 -12.63 -23.16
N ALA A 910 38.55 -12.10 -21.94
CA ALA A 910 38.09 -12.83 -20.76
C ALA A 910 36.62 -13.27 -20.86
N GLU A 911 35.72 -12.40 -21.33
CA GLU A 911 34.32 -12.74 -21.60
C GLU A 911 34.19 -13.90 -22.61
N ARG A 912 34.92 -13.81 -23.73
CA ARG A 912 34.80 -14.76 -24.85
C ARG A 912 35.52 -16.10 -24.61
N ARG A 913 36.38 -16.21 -23.59
CA ARG A 913 37.17 -17.42 -23.30
C ARG A 913 36.95 -18.05 -21.92
N LEU A 914 36.70 -17.25 -20.87
CA LEU A 914 36.58 -17.71 -19.49
C LEU A 914 35.15 -17.62 -18.95
N LEU A 915 34.47 -16.48 -19.15
CA LEU A 915 33.26 -16.16 -18.37
C LEU A 915 31.96 -16.68 -18.97
N TRP A 916 31.95 -17.10 -20.24
CA TRP A 916 30.78 -17.68 -20.92
C TRP A 916 31.16 -19.00 -21.63
N PRO A 917 31.02 -20.15 -20.95
CA PRO A 917 31.10 -21.46 -21.58
C PRO A 917 30.07 -21.61 -22.71
N SER A 918 30.37 -22.42 -23.72
CA SER A 918 29.41 -22.71 -24.81
C SER A 918 28.19 -23.47 -24.27
N ARG A 919 27.01 -23.19 -24.85
CA ARG A 919 25.67 -23.71 -24.49
C ARG A 919 25.69 -25.09 -23.79
N VAL A 920 25.41 -25.09 -22.50
CA VAL A 920 24.98 -26.29 -21.77
C VAL A 920 23.46 -26.36 -21.86
N VAL A 921 22.92 -27.56 -22.11
CA VAL A 921 21.48 -27.83 -22.04
C VAL A 921 21.15 -28.13 -20.58
N GLU A 922 20.21 -27.39 -19.98
CA GLU A 922 19.78 -27.62 -18.59
C GLU A 922 18.84 -28.84 -18.50
N ASP A 923 19.25 -29.86 -17.74
CA ASP A 923 18.42 -31.01 -17.35
C ASP A 923 17.97 -30.80 -15.88
N PRO A 924 16.67 -30.87 -15.52
CA PRO A 924 16.17 -30.09 -14.38
C PRO A 924 16.02 -30.86 -13.06
N THR A 925 17.13 -31.21 -12.38
CA THR A 925 17.08 -31.75 -10.99
C THR A 925 18.15 -31.20 -10.03
N GLU A 926 17.76 -31.12 -8.74
CA GLU A 926 18.52 -30.69 -7.53
C GLU A 926 19.21 -29.30 -7.49
N VAL A 927 18.81 -28.48 -6.50
CA VAL A 927 19.65 -27.45 -5.86
C VAL A 927 19.44 -27.52 -4.34
N LYS A 928 20.52 -27.67 -3.57
CA LYS A 928 20.50 -27.67 -2.09
C LYS A 928 20.80 -26.29 -1.51
N VAL A 929 20.28 -25.99 -0.31
CA VAL A 929 20.27 -24.64 0.30
C VAL A 929 20.90 -24.67 1.71
N PRO A 930 21.82 -23.74 2.06
CA PRO A 930 22.39 -23.60 3.41
C PRO A 930 21.73 -22.49 4.29
N PRO A 931 21.97 -22.46 5.62
CA PRO A 931 21.17 -21.67 6.59
C PRO A 931 21.69 -20.23 6.95
N PRO A 932 20.87 -19.35 7.62
CA PRO A 932 20.89 -17.87 7.40
C PRO A 932 21.35 -16.85 8.62
N THR A 933 20.99 -15.65 9.32
CA THR A 933 20.01 -14.41 9.56
C THR A 933 20.34 -12.91 9.16
N LYS A 934 19.24 -12.13 9.05
CA LYS A 934 19.01 -10.67 9.22
C LYS A 934 19.44 -10.10 10.59
N SER A 935 19.19 -8.79 10.82
CA SER A 935 18.71 -8.18 12.10
C SER A 935 19.71 -7.63 13.11
N ARG A 936 19.57 -6.41 13.65
CA ARG A 936 18.72 -5.23 13.31
C ARG A 936 19.23 -4.03 14.15
N PHE A 937 19.54 -2.88 13.53
CA PHE A 937 19.42 -1.60 14.25
C PHE A 937 19.22 -0.40 13.31
N TRP A 938 18.72 0.70 13.88
CA TRP A 938 18.41 2.01 13.29
C TRP A 938 17.32 2.10 12.21
N LYS A 939 16.35 3.00 12.48
CA LYS A 939 15.11 3.20 11.71
C LYS A 939 14.76 4.70 11.60
N LYS A 940 15.77 5.58 11.44
CA LYS A 940 15.63 7.04 11.63
C LYS A 940 15.99 7.93 10.42
N TRP A 941 16.49 7.38 9.31
CA TRP A 941 16.82 8.15 8.10
C TRP A 941 16.29 7.47 6.83
N ARG A 942 15.10 7.86 6.38
CA ARG A 942 14.61 7.60 5.01
C ARG A 942 14.89 8.84 4.16
N LEU A 943 15.56 8.69 3.01
CA LEU A 943 15.58 9.75 2.00
C LEU A 943 14.16 9.90 1.42
N THR A 944 13.56 11.07 1.55
CA THR A 944 12.24 11.39 1.00
C THR A 944 12.36 11.98 -0.40
N VAL A 945 12.47 11.10 -1.41
CA VAL A 945 12.40 11.47 -2.84
C VAL A 945 11.35 10.64 -3.58
N HIS A 946 10.19 10.40 -2.94
CA HIS A 946 8.97 9.92 -3.58
C HIS A 946 7.74 10.53 -2.89
N ARG A 947 7.18 11.60 -3.47
CA ARG A 947 5.87 12.16 -3.10
C ARG A 947 4.74 11.53 -3.94
N ASP A 948 5.13 10.87 -5.02
CA ASP A 948 4.37 10.71 -6.26
C ASP A 948 3.73 9.31 -6.31
N LEU A 949 4.46 8.31 -5.81
CA LEU A 949 3.92 7.01 -5.39
C LEU A 949 2.77 7.14 -4.37
N ARG A 950 2.74 8.23 -3.60
CA ARG A 950 1.66 8.51 -2.63
C ARG A 950 0.54 9.37 -3.22
N ALA A 951 0.84 10.20 -4.23
CA ALA A 951 -0.17 10.99 -4.93
C ALA A 951 -1.26 10.11 -5.59
N VAL A 952 -0.89 8.94 -6.13
CA VAL A 952 -1.83 7.91 -6.64
C VAL A 952 -2.89 7.51 -5.61
N PHE A 953 -2.53 7.47 -4.32
CA PHE A 953 -3.46 7.12 -3.24
C PHE A 953 -4.14 8.33 -2.59
N GLN A 954 -3.72 9.56 -2.93
CA GLN A 954 -4.32 10.81 -2.45
C GLN A 954 -5.48 11.26 -3.35
N VAL A 955 -5.40 11.01 -4.66
CA VAL A 955 -6.53 11.23 -5.58
C VAL A 955 -7.41 9.97 -5.59
N PRO A 956 -8.71 10.03 -5.23
CA PRO A 956 -9.59 8.87 -5.29
C PRO A 956 -9.83 8.45 -6.75
N PRO A 957 -9.82 7.15 -7.08
CA PRO A 957 -10.01 6.69 -8.45
C PRO A 957 -11.43 7.02 -8.95
N PRO A 958 -11.60 7.36 -10.24
CA PRO A 958 -12.91 7.64 -10.83
C PRO A 958 -13.88 6.46 -10.73
N ASP A 959 -15.19 6.76 -10.74
CA ASP A 959 -16.25 5.76 -10.63
C ASP A 959 -16.14 4.65 -11.71
N THR A 960 -15.64 4.98 -12.91
CA THR A 960 -15.38 4.00 -13.98
C THR A 960 -14.34 2.94 -13.61
N VAL A 961 -13.28 3.33 -12.92
CA VAL A 961 -12.24 2.41 -12.41
C VAL A 961 -12.83 1.56 -11.27
N HIS A 962 -13.70 2.15 -10.43
CA HIS A 962 -14.44 1.39 -9.42
C HIS A 962 -15.40 0.36 -10.04
N ASP A 963 -16.02 0.65 -11.18
CA ASP A 963 -16.96 -0.26 -11.87
C ASP A 963 -16.26 -1.48 -12.48
N ASP A 964 -15.18 -1.31 -13.24
CA ASP A 964 -14.39 -2.43 -13.78
C ASP A 964 -13.85 -3.32 -12.65
N ILE A 965 -13.47 -2.71 -11.53
CA ILE A 965 -13.03 -3.40 -10.32
C ILE A 965 -14.20 -4.16 -9.65
N ALA A 966 -15.43 -3.64 -9.71
CA ALA A 966 -16.63 -4.28 -9.14
C ALA A 966 -17.11 -5.51 -9.93
N VAL A 967 -16.95 -5.56 -11.27
CA VAL A 967 -17.39 -6.70 -12.09
C VAL A 967 -16.69 -8.02 -11.70
N ASP A 968 -15.42 -7.94 -11.27
CA ASP A 968 -14.63 -9.10 -10.81
C ASP A 968 -14.97 -9.54 -9.37
N ASP A 969 -15.80 -8.78 -8.65
CA ASP A 969 -16.05 -8.98 -7.21
C ASP A 969 -17.10 -10.07 -6.95
N ASP A 970 -18.16 -10.14 -7.76
CA ASP A 970 -19.20 -11.19 -7.67
C ASP A 970 -18.59 -12.60 -7.82
N LEU A 971 -17.68 -12.78 -8.76
CA LEU A 971 -16.99 -14.07 -8.98
C LEU A 971 -16.07 -14.40 -7.79
N THR A 972 -15.36 -13.41 -7.27
CA THR A 972 -14.43 -13.56 -6.13
C THR A 972 -15.18 -13.93 -4.85
N HIS A 973 -16.24 -13.19 -4.51
CA HIS A 973 -17.08 -13.43 -3.35
C HIS A 973 -17.82 -14.77 -3.43
N HIS A 974 -18.34 -15.17 -4.60
CA HIS A 974 -19.00 -16.47 -4.76
C HIS A 974 -18.04 -17.65 -4.60
N LEU A 975 -16.79 -17.56 -5.08
CA LEU A 975 -15.82 -18.65 -4.96
C LEU A 975 -15.36 -18.86 -3.52
N ILE A 976 -14.97 -17.78 -2.83
CA ILE A 976 -14.49 -17.84 -1.44
C ILE A 976 -15.61 -18.30 -0.51
N ARG A 977 -16.78 -17.65 -0.53
CA ARG A 977 -17.89 -17.96 0.38
C ARG A 977 -18.39 -19.40 0.23
N ARG A 978 -18.43 -19.93 -1.01
CA ARG A 978 -18.91 -21.29 -1.31
C ARG A 978 -17.96 -22.40 -0.80
N GLN A 979 -16.68 -22.12 -0.60
CA GLN A 979 -15.78 -23.07 0.06
C GLN A 979 -15.98 -23.06 1.58
N PHE A 980 -16.02 -21.88 2.22
CA PHE A 980 -16.22 -21.77 3.68
C PHE A 980 -17.57 -22.34 4.14
N THR A 981 -18.68 -22.08 3.43
CA THR A 981 -19.99 -22.62 3.82
C THR A 981 -20.08 -24.15 3.71
N ARG A 982 -19.30 -24.78 2.81
CA ARG A 982 -19.43 -26.21 2.53
C ARG A 982 -18.89 -27.10 3.66
N ASN A 983 -17.94 -26.60 4.44
CA ASN A 983 -17.40 -27.32 5.59
C ASN A 983 -18.24 -27.08 6.86
N ALA A 984 -18.72 -25.84 7.09
CA ALA A 984 -19.58 -25.54 8.24
C ALA A 984 -20.91 -26.32 8.25
N THR A 985 -21.42 -26.74 7.09
CA THR A 985 -22.59 -27.63 6.98
C THR A 985 -22.30 -29.10 7.26
N ALA A 986 -21.03 -29.53 7.35
CA ALA A 986 -20.68 -30.92 7.63
C ALA A 986 -20.75 -31.26 9.14
N GLU A 987 -20.45 -30.29 10.00
CA GLU A 987 -20.41 -30.47 11.47
C GLU A 987 -21.81 -30.48 12.12
N LEU A 988 -22.84 -29.98 11.42
CA LEU A 988 -24.20 -29.79 11.96
C LEU A 988 -25.20 -30.91 11.65
N ASP A 989 -24.90 -31.83 10.72
CA ASP A 989 -25.85 -32.86 10.25
C ASP A 989 -25.72 -34.21 11.01
N HIS A 990 -24.83 -34.29 12.00
CA HIS A 990 -24.48 -35.54 12.70
C HIS A 990 -25.51 -36.05 13.72
N ASN A 991 -26.64 -35.38 13.90
CA ASN A 991 -27.56 -35.59 15.03
C ASN A 991 -29.00 -35.97 14.60
N ARG A 992 -29.14 -36.95 13.69
CA ARG A 992 -30.43 -37.60 13.36
C ARG A 992 -30.26 -39.12 13.17
N PRO A 993 -31.20 -39.96 13.64
CA PRO A 993 -31.19 -41.40 13.39
C PRO A 993 -31.56 -41.75 11.94
N ASN A 994 -31.13 -42.93 11.50
CA ASN A 994 -31.17 -43.38 10.10
C ASN A 994 -32.59 -43.51 9.49
N ASP A 995 -32.74 -43.03 8.24
CA ASP A 995 -33.81 -43.41 7.31
C ASP A 995 -33.19 -43.73 5.92
N PRO A 996 -33.29 -44.97 5.40
CA PRO A 996 -32.53 -45.42 4.23
C PRO A 996 -33.26 -45.17 2.90
N THR A 997 -33.30 -43.92 2.42
CA THR A 997 -33.84 -43.60 1.07
C THR A 997 -32.75 -43.24 0.04
N VAL A 998 -32.75 -43.95 -1.09
CA VAL A 998 -31.67 -43.93 -2.09
C VAL A 998 -31.79 -42.75 -3.06
N ARG A 999 -30.84 -41.80 -3.00
CA ARG A 999 -30.64 -40.81 -4.07
C ARG A 999 -29.79 -41.40 -5.21
N ARG A 1000 -30.28 -41.28 -6.45
CA ARG A 1000 -29.59 -41.73 -7.67
C ARG A 1000 -28.42 -40.78 -8.03
N PRO A 1001 -27.28 -41.29 -8.55
CA PRO A 1001 -26.15 -40.46 -8.95
C PRO A 1001 -26.46 -39.58 -10.17
N SER A 1002 -25.66 -38.53 -10.36
CA SER A 1002 -25.86 -37.57 -11.46
C SER A 1002 -24.98 -37.89 -12.67
N ARG A 1003 -25.30 -37.31 -13.83
CA ARG A 1003 -24.69 -37.63 -15.14
C ARG A 1003 -23.21 -37.23 -15.31
N ARG A 1004 -22.47 -37.01 -14.22
CA ARG A 1004 -21.00 -36.80 -14.21
C ARG A 1004 -20.22 -37.98 -13.61
N ASP A 1005 -20.87 -38.90 -12.89
CA ASP A 1005 -20.19 -40.01 -12.21
C ASP A 1005 -19.81 -41.18 -13.15
N SER A 1006 -20.10 -41.05 -14.46
CA SER A 1006 -19.94 -42.12 -15.47
C SER A 1006 -18.60 -42.16 -16.20
N MET A 1007 -17.63 -41.30 -15.86
CA MET A 1007 -16.34 -41.19 -16.57
C MET A 1007 -15.21 -42.06 -16.00
N PHE A 1008 -15.30 -42.51 -14.74
CA PHE A 1008 -14.23 -43.30 -14.08
C PHE A 1008 -14.78 -44.35 -13.10
N PRO A 1009 -15.01 -45.61 -13.54
CA PRO A 1009 -15.39 -46.69 -12.64
C PRO A 1009 -14.18 -47.19 -11.82
N GLY A 1010 -14.37 -47.42 -10.51
CA GLY A 1010 -13.52 -48.32 -9.70
C GLY A 1010 -12.73 -47.73 -8.52
N ILE A 1011 -12.52 -46.41 -8.43
CA ILE A 1011 -11.64 -45.81 -7.40
C ILE A 1011 -12.32 -45.35 -6.09
N PRO A 1012 -13.55 -44.76 -6.07
CA PRO A 1012 -14.09 -44.13 -4.86
C PRO A 1012 -14.33 -45.06 -3.65
N GLN A 1013 -14.49 -46.36 -3.85
CA GLN A 1013 -15.01 -47.26 -2.82
C GLN A 1013 -13.96 -47.74 -1.79
N LYS A 1014 -12.66 -47.69 -2.12
CA LYS A 1014 -11.57 -47.99 -1.15
C LYS A 1014 -11.12 -46.78 -0.32
N LEU A 1015 -11.30 -45.56 -0.82
CA LEU A 1015 -10.91 -44.32 -0.11
C LEU A 1015 -11.96 -43.79 0.88
N ARG A 1016 -13.14 -44.41 0.94
CA ARG A 1016 -14.25 -43.97 1.81
C ARG A 1016 -14.31 -44.68 3.17
N GLY A 1017 -13.42 -45.64 3.42
CA GLY A 1017 -13.33 -46.38 4.69
C GLY A 1017 -12.11 -46.03 5.54
N SER A 1018 -11.35 -44.99 5.17
CA SER A 1018 -10.07 -44.59 5.79
C SER A 1018 -10.10 -43.21 6.46
N PHE A 1019 -11.30 -42.72 6.80
CA PHE A 1019 -11.50 -41.42 7.43
C PHE A 1019 -12.65 -41.50 8.43
N SER A 1020 -12.36 -42.11 9.58
CA SER A 1020 -13.05 -41.82 10.84
C SER A 1020 -12.05 -41.15 11.78
N ASP A 1021 -12.48 -40.20 12.62
CA ASP A 1021 -11.54 -39.41 13.43
C ASP A 1021 -10.81 -40.20 14.54
N ALA A 1022 -11.20 -41.47 14.76
CA ALA A 1022 -10.46 -42.39 15.63
C ALA A 1022 -9.09 -42.78 15.04
N ASP A 1023 -9.03 -43.06 13.74
CA ASP A 1023 -7.83 -43.56 13.04
C ASP A 1023 -6.67 -42.54 13.07
N VAL A 1024 -7.00 -41.25 13.20
CA VAL A 1024 -6.03 -40.13 13.24
C VAL A 1024 -5.27 -40.10 14.57
N LEU A 1025 -5.93 -40.43 15.69
CA LEU A 1025 -5.28 -40.53 16.99
C LEU A 1025 -4.34 -41.74 17.04
N GLU A 1026 -4.79 -42.90 16.55
CA GLU A 1026 -3.96 -44.11 16.52
C GLU A 1026 -2.74 -43.94 15.58
N GLY A 1027 -2.95 -43.38 14.39
CA GLY A 1027 -1.87 -43.07 13.44
C GLY A 1027 -0.87 -41.99 13.90
N THR A 1028 -1.24 -41.11 14.84
CA THR A 1028 -0.29 -40.17 15.46
C THR A 1028 0.47 -40.80 16.62
N ALA A 1029 -0.17 -41.66 17.43
CA ALA A 1029 0.50 -42.48 18.44
C ALA A 1029 1.52 -43.44 17.81
N GLU A 1030 1.18 -44.12 16.71
CA GLU A 1030 2.12 -44.98 15.97
C GLU A 1030 3.32 -44.19 15.43
N ARG A 1031 3.11 -42.95 14.95
CA ARG A 1031 4.20 -42.09 14.49
C ARG A 1031 5.13 -41.66 15.61
N LEU A 1032 4.59 -41.30 16.79
CA LEU A 1032 5.39 -41.04 17.99
C LEU A 1032 6.20 -42.28 18.41
N ALA A 1033 5.56 -43.44 18.53
CA ALA A 1033 6.23 -44.69 18.90
C ALA A 1033 7.27 -45.15 17.86
N ASN A 1034 7.09 -44.81 16.57
CA ASN A 1034 8.12 -45.04 15.54
C ASN A 1034 9.26 -44.01 15.60
N MET A 1035 8.97 -42.77 16.00
CA MET A 1035 9.97 -41.71 16.18
C MET A 1035 10.84 -41.96 17.42
N GLU A 1036 10.27 -42.39 18.55
CA GLU A 1036 11.04 -42.89 19.71
C GLU A 1036 11.92 -44.09 19.32
N ARG A 1037 11.37 -45.06 18.57
CA ARG A 1037 12.14 -46.20 18.04
C ARG A 1037 13.19 -45.78 17.00
N ALA A 1038 13.14 -44.57 16.46
CA ALA A 1038 14.22 -44.01 15.63
C ALA A 1038 15.27 -43.31 16.51
N MET A 1039 14.85 -42.49 17.48
CA MET A 1039 15.73 -41.83 18.45
C MET A 1039 16.57 -42.84 19.24
N ARG A 1040 15.95 -43.87 19.84
CA ARG A 1040 16.69 -44.92 20.59
C ARG A 1040 17.68 -45.69 19.72
N ARG A 1041 17.39 -45.87 18.42
CA ARG A 1041 18.34 -46.46 17.46
C ARG A 1041 19.50 -45.51 17.13
N MET A 1042 19.26 -44.21 17.14
CA MET A 1042 20.28 -43.17 16.96
C MET A 1042 21.18 -43.07 18.21
N GLU A 1043 20.60 -43.08 19.42
CA GLU A 1043 21.33 -43.19 20.69
C GLU A 1043 22.19 -44.46 20.73
N THR A 1044 21.64 -45.60 20.32
CA THR A 1044 22.37 -46.89 20.25
C THR A 1044 23.46 -46.92 19.15
N MET A 1045 23.41 -46.01 18.17
CA MET A 1045 24.52 -45.80 17.23
C MET A 1045 25.58 -44.85 17.82
N LEU A 1046 25.16 -43.78 18.50
CA LEU A 1046 26.05 -42.80 19.12
C LEU A 1046 26.86 -43.43 20.28
N SER A 1047 26.24 -44.25 21.12
CA SER A 1047 26.93 -45.00 22.19
C SER A 1047 27.87 -46.09 21.68
N ARG A 1048 27.85 -46.41 20.38
CA ARG A 1048 28.83 -47.28 19.71
C ARG A 1048 29.94 -46.53 18.99
N LEU A 1049 29.84 -45.20 18.89
CA LEU A 1049 30.83 -44.31 18.26
C LEU A 1049 31.69 -43.56 19.29
N VAL A 1050 31.35 -43.63 20.58
CA VAL A 1050 32.15 -43.13 21.69
C VAL A 1050 32.78 -44.32 22.44
N PRO A 1051 34.11 -44.45 22.49
CA PRO A 1051 34.77 -45.43 23.35
C PRO A 1051 34.49 -45.13 24.82
N SER A 1052 34.02 -46.13 25.57
CA SER A 1052 33.72 -46.01 26.99
C SER A 1052 34.99 -45.94 27.85
N SER A 1053 35.21 -44.82 28.52
CA SER A 1053 36.08 -44.70 29.70
C SER A 1053 35.30 -44.03 30.82
N GLU A 1054 34.43 -44.80 31.47
CA GLU A 1054 33.77 -44.43 32.72
C GLU A 1054 34.66 -44.81 33.91
N GLU A 1055 34.80 -43.90 34.87
CA GLU A 1055 35.04 -44.13 36.31
C GLU A 1055 35.01 -42.72 36.95
N ALA A 1056 33.86 -42.15 37.33
CA ALA A 1056 32.80 -42.56 38.27
C ALA A 1056 33.08 -42.10 39.73
N ILE A 1057 32.21 -41.19 40.19
CA ILE A 1057 31.91 -40.67 41.55
C ILE A 1057 31.06 -39.42 41.22
N GLU A 1058 29.72 -39.44 41.30
CA GLU A 1058 28.90 -39.37 42.52
C GLU A 1058 29.19 -38.14 43.38
N ASP A 1059 28.29 -37.14 43.32
CA ASP A 1059 27.96 -36.32 44.47
C ASP A 1059 26.50 -35.85 44.33
N ASP A 1060 25.64 -36.27 45.26
CA ASP A 1060 24.25 -35.83 45.41
C ASP A 1060 24.07 -35.36 46.86
N SER A 1061 24.23 -34.05 47.07
CA SER A 1061 24.13 -33.41 48.39
C SER A 1061 22.75 -32.75 48.53
N ASN A 1062 21.90 -33.41 49.32
CA ASN A 1062 20.50 -33.05 49.54
C ASN A 1062 20.31 -31.91 50.56
N ASP A 1063 19.05 -31.48 50.71
CA ASP A 1063 18.62 -30.54 51.75
C ASP A 1063 18.77 -31.10 53.19
N ALA A 1064 18.80 -30.14 54.13
CA ALA A 1064 18.42 -30.25 55.55
C ALA A 1064 19.40 -30.84 56.59
N GLU A 1065 19.49 -30.05 57.67
CA GLU A 1065 20.17 -30.21 58.95
C GLU A 1065 19.85 -31.53 59.71
N LEU A 1066 20.83 -32.10 60.43
CA LEU A 1066 20.84 -32.16 61.91
C LEU A 1066 22.08 -32.84 62.54
N ASP A 1067 22.48 -32.29 63.70
CA ASP A 1067 23.31 -32.79 64.83
C ASP A 1067 24.70 -33.50 64.69
N GLU A 1068 25.68 -32.79 65.26
CA GLU A 1068 26.77 -33.17 66.19
C GLU A 1068 27.87 -34.22 65.89
N SER A 1069 29.10 -33.74 66.17
CA SER A 1069 30.32 -34.46 66.61
C SER A 1069 31.19 -35.19 65.55
N GLY A 1070 32.51 -35.30 65.77
CA GLY A 1070 33.35 -36.17 64.90
C GLY A 1070 34.88 -35.98 64.87
N THR A 1071 35.42 -34.76 64.96
CA THR A 1071 36.87 -34.44 65.22
C THR A 1071 38.02 -35.03 64.34
N LEU A 1072 38.95 -34.13 63.91
CA LEU A 1072 40.42 -34.33 63.70
C LEU A 1072 40.92 -35.13 62.45
N ARG A 1073 41.96 -34.77 61.66
CA ARG A 1073 43.01 -33.72 61.67
C ARG A 1073 44.09 -34.01 60.57
N GLY A 1074 44.48 -32.99 59.78
CA GLY A 1074 45.81 -32.83 59.16
C GLY A 1074 46.15 -33.62 57.86
N ASP A 1075 47.25 -33.33 57.14
CA ASP A 1075 48.17 -32.17 57.21
C ASP A 1075 49.15 -32.12 56.00
N ASN A 1076 49.49 -30.91 55.47
CA ASN A 1076 50.72 -30.54 54.71
C ASN A 1076 51.03 -31.21 53.31
N THR A 1077 51.90 -30.72 52.40
CA THR A 1077 52.36 -29.35 51.96
C THR A 1077 53.07 -29.44 50.57
N ALA A 1078 53.10 -28.33 49.79
CA ALA A 1078 54.17 -27.90 48.84
C ALA A 1078 54.54 -28.75 47.58
N ALA A 1079 55.23 -28.25 46.52
CA ALA A 1079 55.30 -26.90 45.90
C ALA A 1079 56.08 -26.89 44.54
N SER A 1080 55.78 -25.88 43.69
CA SER A 1080 56.70 -25.13 42.79
C SER A 1080 57.06 -25.56 41.34
N SER A 1081 57.23 -24.52 40.52
CA SER A 1081 58.15 -24.34 39.38
C SER A 1081 57.71 -24.62 37.93
N PHE A 1082 58.16 -23.75 37.01
CA PHE A 1082 57.76 -23.65 35.60
C PHE A 1082 58.82 -22.84 34.81
N ARG A 1083 59.42 -23.37 33.73
CA ARG A 1083 60.18 -22.60 32.73
C ARG A 1083 60.40 -23.39 31.44
N GLY A 1084 60.31 -22.73 30.28
CA GLY A 1084 60.29 -23.39 28.97
C GLY A 1084 61.63 -23.44 28.23
N LEU A 1085 61.59 -23.70 26.93
CA LEU A 1085 62.65 -23.37 25.97
C LEU A 1085 62.07 -23.13 24.56
N MET A 1086 62.92 -22.71 23.64
CA MET A 1086 62.63 -22.34 22.25
C MET A 1086 63.66 -23.00 21.31
N ASP A 1087 63.30 -23.11 20.03
CA ASP A 1087 64.17 -23.41 18.86
C ASP A 1087 64.77 -24.82 18.64
N ARG A 1088 65.05 -25.05 17.34
CA ARG A 1088 65.97 -26.00 16.67
C ARG A 1088 65.43 -27.36 16.21
N VAL A 1089 65.81 -27.88 15.04
CA VAL A 1089 66.41 -27.29 13.81
C VAL A 1089 66.17 -28.26 12.64
N SER A 1090 65.90 -27.76 11.43
CA SER A 1090 66.27 -28.33 10.11
C SER A 1090 65.89 -27.34 9.01
#